data_AF-A0A0E9NIQ0-F1
#
_entry.id   AF-A0A0E9NIQ0-F1
#
_cell.length_a   1.000
_cell.length_b   1.000
_cell.length_c   1.000
_cell.angle_alpha   90.00
_cell.angle_beta   90.00
_cell.angle_gamma   90.00
#
_symmetry.space_group_name_H-M   'P 1'
#
loop_
_entity.id
_entity.type
_entity.pdbx_description
1 polymer ?
#
loop_
_entity_poly.entity_id
_entity_poly.type
_entity_poly.pdbx_seq_one_letter_code
_entity_poly.pdbx_strand_id
1 'polypeptide(L)'
;MKDPTTPPALPTRIQHSQNTFSTASWHSHTQSVHHRFPPSALNPKPIYRAARHTPNETPPLQNKHTARFAINTQRCEPVRRVVVRYNHEIQRIHRRNVARRGYSSISITMRSFRSHSLAQVALFITFIFITLTSTTATPLQSSQLHDHSRRDAYAAASAAAEIDIPAGSVHKLVKRATTTAAVCTATSTVKTTQTVKTTQTVKTTQTVSSVVYVTQTVTASAAASSTKATLSDVSSTMKTSTSSTSGVVASVSVSTSKGASETAQIPASATTTLATSTYTTSLDKSGAVTSAPTPTAATTKTSSLASSVSINTKTISTSASGVTTAGVAKPSSNSLFAPIALDNPASKFGSREHTEKPLSISGSFLTQPIQTNKFYGNMYLGTQEQPAWTHPYVLSWINNNSTGFYGMMVSHVDDGQKVYGPDASAKPVQYYINPGGMHSLSFSAQEFDTDMTMSLEKLDHMSVNVRFQPSAASRSGNQALLMPMVNGMGFVTGKYYKLTPAFNSGILVRSLTQVKSPYSNSYKYEILLEDGKMWVMYAFPDSTSQKAFNLTVVSNSRLVNAGGQFSGVIQIAKVPNTQGATTSGAVDPSYTVTSAISVYDTYAGSYATGVTLGGSVQGDYGSYTFNYAKTGRAVPLLMFALPHHEASFASATLAGKTLVQLQSTTMGLMTAYAADVWEMVENDLPTDVGFLPWSPLGKSATYTTKALAAIASAANSEVSQDFDAQTDLDSMYYSGKALAKFAHICLAINDVLGDKKLGTTCLNKLKTAFATFQTNTQQWPLIYDTTYAGLISTQGFSQGSLSDFGNTWYNDHHFHYGYHIHAAAIIGHLDPTWLTAANKVYVNNLIRDVANPSANDQYYPVMRAFDWFVGHSWSKGIFEAGDGKDEESSSEDFNMWYAQKMWANVIGDNDMEARSNLMLAVIKRSLNSYMLMDTDNTIQPANFIGNFVTGILFMNKADHTTYFGTLEQYIQGIHAIPSISVSGYVRQPTFIQHQWDAKISSIIGGVTDGWKGILYLDYANADPVAAWNFFNSSSFSSNYLDGGMSLTWMKKLGYFLVLSWVHRTGPGVSFFFLSYGPTTLSNIPNHGSLFVLDGFIEIFRMCSFER
;
A
#
# COMPACT_ATOMS: atom_id res chain seq x y z
N MET A 1 15.14 41.39 36.10
CA MET A 1 15.81 42.59 35.53
C MET A 1 16.65 42.07 34.38
N LYS A 2 16.24 42.38 33.15
CA LYS A 2 16.72 43.48 32.28
C LYS A 2 18.00 43.09 31.50
N ASP A 3 17.78 42.81 30.22
CA ASP A 3 18.74 42.89 29.11
C ASP A 3 19.32 44.32 28.98
N PRO A 4 20.57 44.48 28.46
CA PRO A 4 20.72 45.15 27.16
C PRO A 4 21.92 44.70 26.27
N THR A 5 21.61 44.27 25.05
CA THR A 5 22.19 44.70 23.73
C THR A 5 23.70 45.03 23.55
N THR A 6 24.35 44.29 22.63
CA THR A 6 25.36 44.59 21.56
C THR A 6 26.03 45.99 21.41
N PRO A 7 27.18 46.14 20.67
CA PRO A 7 27.95 45.18 19.84
C PRO A 7 29.35 44.84 20.46
N PRO A 8 30.61 44.97 19.90
CA PRO A 8 31.17 45.51 18.64
C PRO A 8 31.81 44.43 17.71
N ALA A 9 33.12 44.52 17.33
CA ALA A 9 33.81 43.70 16.31
C ALA A 9 35.31 43.38 16.61
N LEU A 10 35.93 42.54 15.75
CA LEU A 10 37.33 42.04 15.71
C LEU A 10 38.45 43.09 15.94
N PRO A 11 39.66 42.68 16.43
CA PRO A 11 40.80 42.52 15.50
C PRO A 11 41.94 41.50 15.82
N THR A 12 42.40 40.81 14.77
CA THR A 12 43.80 40.43 14.40
C THR A 12 44.85 39.81 15.35
N ARG A 13 45.46 38.71 14.88
CA ARG A 13 46.94 38.53 14.72
C ARG A 13 47.18 37.65 13.46
N ILE A 14 48.00 37.95 12.44
CA ILE A 14 49.46 38.30 12.36
C ILE A 14 50.31 37.09 12.77
N GLN A 15 51.29 36.54 12.01
CA GLN A 15 51.92 36.80 10.67
C GLN A 15 52.75 35.51 10.32
N HIS A 16 53.36 35.17 9.16
CA HIS A 16 53.53 35.62 7.74
C HIS A 16 54.20 34.43 6.95
N SER A 17 54.66 34.41 5.67
CA SER A 17 54.61 35.27 4.46
C SER A 17 55.22 34.53 3.22
N GLN A 18 54.68 34.75 2.01
CA GLN A 18 55.41 34.87 0.70
C GLN A 18 56.17 33.64 0.11
N ASN A 19 56.48 33.52 -1.20
CA ASN A 19 56.32 34.34 -2.43
C ASN A 19 56.24 33.40 -3.69
N THR A 20 55.25 33.49 -4.61
CA THR A 20 55.15 34.25 -5.91
C THR A 20 55.95 33.77 -7.15
N PHE A 21 55.28 33.76 -8.34
CA PHE A 21 55.80 33.67 -9.74
C PHE A 21 56.45 32.33 -10.22
N SER A 22 56.44 31.91 -11.51
CA SER A 22 55.68 32.30 -12.73
C SER A 22 55.78 31.24 -13.87
N THR A 23 54.84 31.30 -14.83
CA THR A 23 54.96 31.01 -16.30
C THR A 23 55.79 29.83 -16.88
N ALA A 24 55.13 28.98 -17.71
CA ALA A 24 55.49 28.58 -19.11
C ALA A 24 56.87 27.96 -19.45
N SER A 25 57.09 27.03 -20.40
CA SER A 25 56.26 26.31 -21.41
C SER A 25 57.11 25.23 -22.14
N TRP A 26 56.64 24.64 -23.27
CA TRP A 26 57.31 23.65 -24.18
C TRP A 26 57.39 22.19 -23.63
N HIS A 27 57.33 21.07 -24.37
CA HIS A 27 56.91 20.65 -25.75
C HIS A 27 56.94 19.06 -25.78
N SER A 28 56.46 18.25 -26.74
CA SER A 28 55.47 18.28 -27.86
C SER A 28 55.47 16.92 -28.63
N HIS A 29 54.80 16.85 -29.81
CA HIS A 29 54.96 15.85 -30.91
C HIS A 29 54.38 14.40 -30.75
N THR A 30 53.70 13.76 -31.74
CA THR A 30 53.04 14.22 -33.01
C THR A 30 52.14 13.16 -33.68
N GLN A 31 51.06 13.63 -34.35
CA GLN A 31 50.43 13.13 -35.63
C GLN A 31 49.85 11.69 -35.71
N SER A 32 48.84 11.37 -36.55
CA SER A 32 48.31 11.95 -37.82
C SER A 32 46.76 12.11 -37.79
N VAL A 33 46.04 13.01 -38.50
CA VAL A 33 46.07 13.58 -39.89
C VAL A 33 45.48 12.58 -40.92
N HIS A 34 44.26 12.73 -41.45
CA HIS A 34 43.71 13.69 -42.46
C HIS A 34 42.15 13.76 -42.36
N HIS A 35 41.34 14.63 -43.02
CA HIS A 35 41.50 15.81 -43.90
C HIS A 35 40.26 16.74 -43.80
N ARG A 36 40.29 17.94 -44.44
CA ARG A 36 39.13 18.86 -44.60
C ARG A 36 38.71 18.97 -46.08
N PHE A 37 37.42 19.22 -46.34
CA PHE A 37 36.95 19.98 -47.51
C PHE A 37 35.60 20.68 -47.25
N PRO A 38 35.51 22.01 -47.41
CA PRO A 38 34.30 22.75 -47.81
C PRO A 38 34.43 23.15 -49.32
N PRO A 39 33.52 23.96 -49.93
CA PRO A 39 32.20 24.43 -49.50
C PRO A 39 31.09 24.10 -50.54
N SER A 40 29.85 24.52 -50.30
CA SER A 40 28.98 25.05 -51.38
C SER A 40 27.91 25.99 -50.80
N ALA A 41 27.75 27.16 -51.41
CA ALA A 41 26.61 28.04 -51.16
C ALA A 41 25.72 28.06 -52.40
N LEU A 42 24.40 28.19 -52.22
CA LEU A 42 23.49 28.61 -53.29
C LEU A 42 22.27 29.33 -52.70
N ASN A 43 22.33 30.65 -52.75
CA ASN A 43 21.16 31.53 -52.63
C ASN A 43 20.58 31.68 -54.06
N PRO A 44 19.25 31.74 -54.24
CA PRO A 44 18.75 33.01 -54.78
C PRO A 44 17.34 33.44 -54.30
N LYS A 45 17.28 34.69 -53.84
CA LYS A 45 16.28 35.70 -54.25
C LYS A 45 16.96 36.65 -55.27
N PRO A 46 16.31 37.71 -55.82
CA PRO A 46 14.88 38.08 -55.87
C PRO A 46 14.28 37.74 -57.27
N ILE A 47 13.38 38.42 -58.00
CA ILE A 47 12.71 39.76 -57.96
C ILE A 47 11.35 39.65 -58.69
N TYR A 48 10.26 40.31 -58.23
CA TYR A 48 9.54 41.33 -59.04
C TYR A 48 8.53 42.19 -58.24
N ARG A 49 8.44 43.46 -58.66
CA ARG A 49 7.42 44.48 -58.32
C ARG A 49 6.21 44.34 -59.27
N ALA A 50 5.06 44.99 -59.15
CA ALA A 50 4.26 45.61 -58.07
C ALA A 50 3.04 46.27 -58.76
N ALA A 51 1.89 46.49 -58.08
CA ALA A 51 1.00 47.65 -58.33
C ALA A 51 -0.27 47.68 -57.47
N ARG A 52 -0.49 48.86 -56.87
CA ARG A 52 -1.73 49.51 -56.43
C ARG A 52 -3.06 48.95 -56.99
N HIS A 53 -4.08 48.83 -56.13
CA HIS A 53 -5.13 49.86 -56.08
C HIS A 53 -5.94 49.88 -54.77
N THR A 54 -6.19 51.09 -54.28
CA THR A 54 -7.27 51.51 -53.36
C THR A 54 -8.13 52.56 -54.14
N PRO A 55 -9.24 53.11 -53.61
CA PRO A 55 -9.88 52.91 -52.29
C PRO A 55 -11.39 52.59 -52.35
N ASN A 56 -12.04 52.47 -51.19
CA ASN A 56 -13.14 53.39 -50.85
C ASN A 56 -13.52 53.40 -49.36
N GLU A 57 -14.00 54.56 -48.93
CA GLU A 57 -14.63 54.85 -47.63
C GLU A 57 -16.18 54.75 -47.83
N THR A 58 -17.12 54.99 -46.90
CA THR A 58 -17.19 55.42 -45.49
C THR A 58 -18.56 54.93 -44.91
N PRO A 59 -18.85 55.00 -43.59
CA PRO A 59 -20.18 54.74 -42.98
C PRO A 59 -20.98 56.07 -42.88
N PRO A 60 -22.08 56.24 -42.08
CA PRO A 60 -22.94 55.31 -41.33
C PRO A 60 -24.46 55.54 -41.63
N LEU A 61 -25.39 54.98 -40.84
CA LEU A 61 -26.61 55.71 -40.38
C LEU A 61 -27.39 55.00 -39.25
N GLN A 62 -28.29 55.75 -38.60
CA GLN A 62 -29.21 55.32 -37.54
C GLN A 62 -30.64 55.20 -38.08
N ASN A 63 -31.47 54.26 -37.59
CA ASN A 63 -32.52 54.62 -36.61
C ASN A 63 -33.36 53.47 -36.04
N LYS A 64 -34.07 53.83 -34.96
CA LYS A 64 -35.08 53.10 -34.18
C LYS A 64 -36.16 52.45 -35.05
N HIS A 65 -36.78 51.40 -34.51
CA HIS A 65 -38.24 51.40 -34.37
C HIS A 65 -38.68 50.69 -33.07
N THR A 66 -39.79 51.16 -32.49
CA THR A 66 -40.35 50.66 -31.23
C THR A 66 -41.67 49.92 -31.45
N ALA A 67 -41.91 48.85 -30.69
CA ALA A 67 -43.25 48.36 -30.39
C ALA A 67 -43.34 48.05 -28.88
N ARG A 68 -44.40 48.53 -28.22
CA ARG A 68 -44.75 48.16 -26.84
C ARG A 68 -45.94 47.21 -26.89
N PHE A 69 -46.01 46.28 -25.95
CA PHE A 69 -47.30 45.90 -25.37
C PHE A 69 -47.19 45.92 -23.85
N ALA A 70 -48.16 46.59 -23.23
CA ALA A 70 -48.37 46.60 -21.79
C ALA A 70 -49.85 46.88 -21.56
N ILE A 71 -50.52 45.98 -20.82
CA ILE A 71 -51.87 46.23 -20.28
C ILE A 71 -51.76 46.12 -18.75
N ASN A 72 -52.57 46.92 -18.08
CA ASN A 72 -52.35 47.41 -16.73
C ASN A 72 -53.55 47.05 -15.85
N THR A 73 -53.32 46.64 -14.59
CA THR A 73 -54.28 46.87 -13.49
C THR A 73 -53.63 46.82 -12.10
N GLN A 74 -53.43 48.01 -11.53
CA GLN A 74 -53.82 48.44 -10.16
C GLN A 74 -54.01 47.34 -9.08
N ARG A 75 -53.22 47.33 -7.99
CA ARG A 75 -53.26 48.22 -6.79
C ARG A 75 -54.52 48.13 -5.92
N CYS A 76 -54.36 47.75 -4.65
CA CYS A 76 -55.12 48.26 -3.50
C CYS A 76 -54.29 48.20 -2.19
N GLU A 77 -54.48 49.21 -1.32
CA GLU A 77 -53.88 49.45 0.01
C GLU A 77 -54.67 50.65 0.62
N PRO A 78 -54.60 51.05 1.91
CA PRO A 78 -54.26 50.40 3.20
C PRO A 78 -55.44 50.51 4.23
N VAL A 79 -55.20 50.47 5.57
CA VAL A 79 -55.74 51.41 6.63
C VAL A 79 -55.82 50.84 8.08
N ARG A 80 -54.84 51.24 8.94
CA ARG A 80 -54.92 51.87 10.30
C ARG A 80 -55.65 51.27 11.56
N ARG A 81 -54.91 51.38 12.70
CA ARG A 81 -55.30 51.91 14.08
C ARG A 81 -56.08 50.98 15.06
N VAL A 82 -56.11 51.16 16.41
CA VAL A 82 -55.67 52.24 17.35
C VAL A 82 -55.39 51.77 18.83
N VAL A 83 -54.53 52.49 19.60
CA VAL A 83 -54.37 52.65 21.11
C VAL A 83 -54.56 51.44 22.07
N VAL A 84 -53.65 51.00 22.97
CA VAL A 84 -52.67 51.57 23.96
C VAL A 84 -53.20 51.76 25.41
N ARG A 85 -52.52 51.17 26.44
CA ARG A 85 -51.88 51.83 27.62
C ARG A 85 -51.60 50.88 28.84
N TYR A 86 -50.34 50.72 29.29
CA TYR A 86 -49.81 51.04 30.65
C TYR A 86 -48.31 50.69 30.88
N ASN A 87 -47.74 51.19 31.99
CA ASN A 87 -46.32 51.43 32.35
C ASN A 87 -45.54 50.21 32.94
N HIS A 88 -44.23 50.03 32.67
CA HIS A 88 -42.98 50.52 33.36
C HIS A 88 -42.68 49.93 34.76
N GLU A 89 -41.42 49.82 35.25
CA GLU A 89 -40.08 50.15 34.68
C GLU A 89 -39.26 48.85 34.39
N ILE A 90 -37.92 48.64 34.50
CA ILE A 90 -36.74 49.41 34.98
C ILE A 90 -35.47 49.07 34.15
N GLN A 91 -34.40 49.88 34.22
CA GLN A 91 -33.07 49.56 33.66
C GLN A 91 -31.87 50.15 34.44
N ARG A 92 -30.63 49.78 34.02
CA ARG A 92 -29.24 50.19 34.44
C ARG A 92 -28.51 49.09 35.25
N ILE A 93 -27.18 48.95 35.32
CA ILE A 93 -25.97 49.80 35.05
C ILE A 93 -24.94 48.92 34.29
N HIS A 94 -24.33 49.25 33.14
CA HIS A 94 -23.24 50.21 32.80
C HIS A 94 -21.78 49.86 33.18
N ARG A 95 -20.99 49.42 32.18
CA ARG A 95 -19.52 49.59 31.94
C ARG A 95 -18.43 49.31 33.03
N ARG A 96 -17.43 48.53 32.57
CA ARG A 96 -15.95 48.72 32.67
C ARG A 96 -15.14 48.25 33.90
N ASN A 97 -13.97 47.68 33.54
CA ASN A 97 -12.61 47.85 34.12
C ASN A 97 -12.00 46.86 35.17
N VAL A 98 -11.01 46.09 34.68
CA VAL A 98 -9.59 46.07 35.12
C VAL A 98 -9.12 45.27 36.37
N ALA A 99 -8.16 44.37 36.11
CA ALA A 99 -7.01 43.93 36.92
C ALA A 99 -7.10 42.88 38.06
N ARG A 100 -6.43 41.74 37.77
CA ARG A 100 -5.31 41.08 38.52
C ARG A 100 -5.57 40.43 39.90
N ARG A 101 -4.75 39.37 40.11
CA ARG A 101 -4.50 38.55 41.32
C ARG A 101 -5.55 37.43 41.55
N GLY A 102 -5.17 36.20 41.88
CA GLY A 102 -3.82 35.58 41.79
C GLY A 102 -3.57 34.41 42.73
N TYR A 103 -2.64 33.53 42.29
CA TYR A 103 -1.88 32.53 43.07
C TYR A 103 -2.55 31.25 43.63
N SER A 104 -1.82 30.15 43.37
CA SER A 104 -1.60 28.94 44.19
C SER A 104 -2.79 28.13 44.73
N SER A 105 -3.05 27.02 44.05
CA SER A 105 -2.79 25.65 44.53
C SER A 105 -2.56 25.42 46.04
N ILE A 106 -3.25 24.42 46.60
CA ILE A 106 -2.67 23.39 47.50
C ILE A 106 -3.52 22.11 47.43
N SER A 107 -2.87 20.95 47.49
CA SER A 107 -3.52 19.63 47.44
C SER A 107 -3.96 19.15 48.81
N ILE A 108 -5.08 18.41 48.90
CA ILE A 108 -5.36 17.53 50.04
C ILE A 108 -5.67 16.12 49.52
N THR A 109 -4.89 15.16 50.00
CA THR A 109 -5.07 13.72 49.75
C THR A 109 -6.09 13.15 50.72
N MET A 110 -6.98 12.25 50.27
CA MET A 110 -7.62 11.27 51.15
C MET A 110 -7.45 9.85 50.62
N ARG A 111 -7.20 8.91 51.54
CA ARG A 111 -7.03 7.48 51.28
C ARG A 111 -8.25 6.70 51.77
N SER A 112 -8.63 5.71 50.97
CA SER A 112 -9.19 4.39 51.33
C SER A 112 -10.06 4.25 52.60
N PHE A 113 -11.25 3.67 52.41
CA PHE A 113 -11.72 2.58 53.27
C PHE A 113 -12.32 1.44 52.42
N ARG A 114 -12.15 0.19 52.88
CA ARG A 114 -12.77 -1.04 52.35
C ARG A 114 -13.40 -1.79 53.53
N SER A 115 -14.60 -2.37 53.37
CA SER A 115 -14.92 -3.72 53.88
C SER A 115 -16.36 -4.19 53.58
N HIS A 116 -16.47 -5.45 53.11
CA HIS A 116 -17.49 -6.51 53.34
C HIS A 116 -18.97 -6.12 53.63
N SER A 117 -19.96 -6.73 52.97
CA SER A 117 -20.31 -8.15 53.15
C SER A 117 -21.08 -8.77 51.95
N LEU A 118 -21.71 -9.95 52.12
CA LEU A 118 -22.18 -10.84 51.04
C LEU A 118 -23.46 -11.64 51.41
N ALA A 119 -24.17 -12.10 50.35
CA ALA A 119 -25.13 -13.22 50.28
C ALA A 119 -26.62 -13.01 50.66
N GLN A 120 -27.43 -13.97 50.16
CA GLN A 120 -28.90 -14.08 50.14
C GLN A 120 -29.65 -13.14 49.17
N VAL A 121 -30.65 -13.59 48.40
CA VAL A 121 -31.15 -14.95 48.10
C VAL A 121 -31.68 -14.98 46.65
N ALA A 122 -31.68 -16.16 46.01
CA ALA A 122 -32.26 -16.35 44.68
C ALA A 122 -33.49 -17.27 44.73
N LEU A 123 -34.66 -16.75 44.36
CA LEU A 123 -35.78 -17.48 43.72
C LEU A 123 -36.92 -16.51 43.39
N PHE A 124 -37.33 -16.42 42.12
CA PHE A 124 -38.75 -16.30 41.74
C PHE A 124 -38.92 -16.53 40.23
N ILE A 125 -39.33 -17.76 39.90
CA ILE A 125 -39.92 -18.13 38.60
C ILE A 125 -41.38 -18.50 38.89
N THR A 126 -42.28 -18.37 37.89
CA THR A 126 -43.52 -19.16 37.67
C THR A 126 -44.78 -18.31 37.43
N PHE A 127 -45.21 -18.25 36.16
CA PHE A 127 -46.60 -18.20 35.64
C PHE A 127 -47.58 -17.07 36.07
N ILE A 128 -48.14 -16.32 35.10
CA ILE A 128 -49.47 -16.59 34.45
C ILE A 128 -49.77 -15.58 33.31
N PHE A 129 -50.77 -15.89 32.47
CA PHE A 129 -51.14 -15.25 31.20
C PHE A 129 -52.61 -14.72 31.21
N ILE A 130 -52.97 -13.78 30.31
CA ILE A 130 -54.33 -13.57 29.73
C ILE A 130 -55.39 -12.93 30.70
N THR A 131 -56.41 -12.09 30.36
CA THR A 131 -57.24 -11.79 29.15
C THR A 131 -57.86 -10.35 29.17
N LEU A 132 -58.15 -9.74 27.98
CA LEU A 132 -59.29 -8.85 27.56
C LEU A 132 -59.78 -7.65 28.44
N THR A 133 -60.51 -6.59 28.00
CA THR A 133 -61.31 -6.14 26.80
C THR A 133 -61.53 -4.60 26.93
N SER A 134 -62.02 -3.73 26.01
CA SER A 134 -62.19 -3.63 24.53
C SER A 134 -62.69 -2.19 24.14
N THR A 135 -63.51 -2.01 23.07
CA THR A 135 -64.16 -0.77 22.54
C THR A 135 -63.25 0.29 21.86
N THR A 136 -63.57 0.89 20.68
CA THR A 136 -64.67 0.68 19.71
C THR A 136 -64.36 1.21 18.28
N ALA A 137 -64.92 0.53 17.26
CA ALA A 137 -65.34 1.02 15.92
C ALA A 137 -64.30 1.31 14.78
N THR A 138 -64.80 1.21 13.54
CA THR A 138 -64.15 1.09 12.20
C THR A 138 -64.98 1.90 11.16
N PRO A 139 -65.04 1.69 9.80
CA PRO A 139 -64.33 0.86 8.79
C PRO A 139 -63.57 1.75 7.74
N LEU A 140 -63.07 1.35 6.56
CA LEU A 140 -63.11 0.16 5.65
C LEU A 140 -61.67 -0.39 5.38
N GLN A 141 -61.35 -1.54 4.76
CA GLN A 141 -61.94 -2.45 3.72
C GLN A 141 -61.70 -2.05 2.25
N SER A 142 -61.43 -2.95 1.28
CA SER A 142 -61.24 -4.44 1.21
C SER A 142 -60.84 -4.83 -0.23
N SER A 143 -60.34 -5.99 -0.68
CA SER A 143 -59.72 -7.28 -0.22
C SER A 143 -59.34 -8.09 -1.52
N GLN A 144 -58.84 -9.32 -1.67
CA GLN A 144 -58.51 -10.59 -0.94
C GLN A 144 -57.26 -11.21 -1.64
N LEU A 145 -56.31 -11.98 -1.07
CA LEU A 145 -56.26 -13.30 -0.37
C LEU A 145 -56.11 -14.58 -1.25
N HIS A 146 -55.00 -15.31 -1.01
CA HIS A 146 -54.73 -16.78 -0.97
C HIS A 146 -55.09 -17.72 -2.16
N ASP A 147 -54.35 -18.80 -2.47
CA ASP A 147 -54.14 -20.02 -1.66
C ASP A 147 -52.89 -20.90 -2.06
N HIS A 148 -52.70 -22.08 -1.46
CA HIS A 148 -51.56 -23.00 -1.56
C HIS A 148 -51.58 -24.01 -2.75
N SER A 149 -50.40 -24.49 -3.20
CA SER A 149 -49.90 -25.88 -2.90
C SER A 149 -49.00 -26.56 -3.97
N ARG A 150 -48.04 -27.37 -3.46
CA ARG A 150 -47.46 -28.64 -3.97
C ARG A 150 -46.89 -28.79 -5.42
N ARG A 151 -45.59 -29.15 -5.42
CA ARG A 151 -44.96 -30.36 -6.06
C ARG A 151 -44.33 -30.32 -7.47
N ASP A 152 -43.17 -31.00 -7.51
CA ASP A 152 -42.64 -31.94 -8.52
C ASP A 152 -42.18 -31.45 -9.93
N ALA A 153 -40.99 -30.84 -9.95
CA ALA A 153 -39.77 -31.36 -10.62
C ALA A 153 -39.55 -31.37 -12.16
N TYR A 154 -38.26 -31.57 -12.52
CA TYR A 154 -37.64 -31.92 -13.82
C TYR A 154 -37.63 -30.94 -15.01
N ALA A 155 -36.47 -30.27 -15.13
CA ALA A 155 -35.52 -30.38 -16.25
C ALA A 155 -35.85 -29.89 -17.69
N ALA A 156 -35.03 -28.93 -18.11
CA ALA A 156 -34.18 -28.98 -19.32
C ALA A 156 -34.79 -28.89 -20.74
N ALA A 157 -34.50 -27.74 -21.36
CA ALA A 157 -33.76 -27.60 -22.63
C ALA A 157 -34.47 -27.60 -24.00
N SER A 158 -33.94 -26.65 -24.80
CA SER A 158 -33.67 -26.71 -26.25
C SER A 158 -34.69 -26.16 -27.26
N ALA A 159 -34.12 -25.28 -28.11
CA ALA A 159 -34.32 -25.14 -29.55
C ALA A 159 -35.65 -24.59 -30.12
N ALA A 160 -35.56 -24.14 -31.37
CA ALA A 160 -36.63 -23.56 -32.18
C ALA A 160 -36.71 -24.26 -33.54
N ALA A 161 -37.87 -24.15 -34.20
CA ALA A 161 -38.03 -24.38 -35.63
C ALA A 161 -39.20 -23.54 -36.20
N GLU A 162 -39.15 -23.28 -37.50
CA GLU A 162 -40.05 -22.41 -38.28
C GLU A 162 -41.38 -23.09 -38.66
N ILE A 163 -42.27 -22.39 -39.40
CA ILE A 163 -42.94 -22.97 -40.59
C ILE A 163 -43.61 -21.93 -41.53
N ASP A 164 -43.37 -22.13 -42.83
CA ASP A 164 -44.12 -21.77 -44.06
C ASP A 164 -44.36 -20.33 -44.62
N ILE A 165 -44.54 -20.35 -45.96
CA ILE A 165 -44.72 -19.24 -46.91
C ILE A 165 -45.82 -19.66 -47.93
N PRO A 166 -46.67 -18.74 -48.44
CA PRO A 166 -46.92 -18.73 -49.90
C PRO A 166 -46.81 -17.31 -50.54
N ALA A 167 -46.80 -17.24 -51.88
CA ALA A 167 -46.36 -16.06 -52.66
C ALA A 167 -47.45 -15.41 -53.55
N GLY A 168 -47.22 -14.18 -54.08
CA GLY A 168 -48.17 -13.51 -54.99
C GLY A 168 -47.81 -12.13 -55.62
N SER A 169 -46.95 -12.13 -56.65
CA SER A 169 -47.14 -11.43 -57.96
C SER A 169 -47.31 -9.87 -58.14
N VAL A 170 -46.35 -9.29 -58.91
CA VAL A 170 -46.57 -8.59 -60.23
C VAL A 170 -46.74 -7.03 -60.36
N HIS A 171 -45.73 -6.39 -61.00
CA HIS A 171 -45.76 -5.41 -62.15
C HIS A 171 -45.41 -3.87 -62.08
N LYS A 172 -44.55 -3.48 -63.07
CA LYS A 172 -44.53 -2.27 -63.98
C LYS A 172 -43.66 -0.99 -63.73
N LEU A 173 -42.76 -0.76 -64.71
CA LEU A 173 -42.36 0.51 -65.40
C LEU A 173 -41.69 1.68 -64.62
N VAL A 174 -40.80 2.54 -65.20
CA VAL A 174 -39.89 2.45 -66.40
C VAL A 174 -38.85 3.60 -66.44
N LYS A 175 -37.87 3.47 -67.35
CA LYS A 175 -37.03 4.50 -68.05
C LYS A 175 -35.55 4.70 -67.62
N ARG A 176 -34.72 4.84 -68.66
CA ARG A 176 -33.24 5.04 -68.73
C ARG A 176 -32.93 6.58 -68.79
N ALA A 177 -31.69 7.10 -68.91
CA ALA A 177 -30.46 6.53 -69.48
C ALA A 177 -29.14 7.28 -69.17
N THR A 178 -28.04 6.51 -69.02
CA THR A 178 -26.64 6.66 -69.55
C THR A 178 -25.87 8.00 -69.38
N THR A 179 -24.53 8.10 -69.51
CA THR A 179 -23.58 7.37 -70.40
C THR A 179 -22.09 7.51 -69.96
N THR A 180 -21.26 6.45 -70.13
CA THR A 180 -19.77 6.43 -70.40
C THR A 180 -18.78 7.21 -69.49
N ALA A 181 -17.48 6.88 -69.35
CA ALA A 181 -16.57 5.77 -69.73
C ALA A 181 -15.36 5.81 -68.75
N ALA A 182 -14.71 4.72 -68.30
CA ALA A 182 -13.82 3.77 -69.00
C ALA A 182 -12.59 4.45 -69.67
N VAL A 183 -11.36 3.95 -69.55
CA VAL A 183 -10.70 2.78 -70.21
C VAL A 183 -9.26 2.72 -69.63
N CYS A 184 -8.52 1.62 -69.41
CA CYS A 184 -8.66 0.15 -69.33
C CYS A 184 -7.47 -0.35 -68.44
N THR A 185 -7.02 -1.61 -68.26
CA THR A 185 -7.18 -2.98 -68.83
C THR A 185 -6.86 -3.97 -67.65
N ALA A 186 -6.68 -5.30 -67.68
CA ALA A 186 -6.60 -6.38 -68.67
C ALA A 186 -6.98 -7.78 -68.07
N THR A 187 -6.69 -8.85 -68.80
CA THR A 187 -6.78 -10.29 -68.45
C THR A 187 -5.37 -10.87 -68.10
N SER A 188 -5.10 -12.13 -67.68
CA SER A 188 -5.79 -13.41 -67.94
C SER A 188 -5.43 -14.60 -66.98
N THR A 189 -6.39 -15.53 -66.82
CA THR A 189 -6.34 -17.01 -66.68
C THR A 189 -5.14 -17.84 -66.11
N VAL A 190 -5.46 -18.68 -65.11
CA VAL A 190 -5.33 -20.19 -65.07
C VAL A 190 -4.08 -20.93 -64.51
N LYS A 191 -4.37 -21.76 -63.47
CA LYS A 191 -3.83 -23.08 -63.00
C LYS A 191 -2.31 -23.37 -62.78
N THR A 192 -1.98 -23.46 -61.48
CA THR A 192 -1.45 -24.64 -60.73
C THR A 192 -0.09 -25.34 -61.07
N THR A 193 0.73 -25.46 -60.00
CA THR A 193 1.63 -26.57 -59.57
C THR A 193 3.14 -26.62 -59.90
N GLN A 194 3.91 -26.91 -58.83
CA GLN A 194 5.22 -27.59 -58.73
C GLN A 194 6.58 -26.83 -58.82
N THR A 195 7.07 -26.45 -57.62
CA THR A 195 8.34 -26.89 -56.97
C THR A 195 9.75 -26.39 -57.42
N VAL A 196 10.57 -26.10 -56.39
CA VAL A 196 12.06 -26.00 -56.31
C VAL A 196 12.71 -24.60 -56.37
N LYS A 197 13.57 -24.38 -55.36
CA LYS A 197 14.33 -23.19 -54.94
C LYS A 197 15.37 -22.68 -55.97
N THR A 198 15.69 -21.39 -55.91
CA THR A 198 17.06 -20.85 -55.75
C THR A 198 17.00 -19.43 -55.16
N THR A 199 18.11 -18.95 -54.56
CA THR A 199 18.20 -17.79 -53.66
C THR A 199 18.26 -16.42 -54.35
N GLN A 200 17.44 -15.46 -53.89
CA GLN A 200 17.83 -14.06 -53.69
C GLN A 200 16.88 -13.41 -52.67
N THR A 201 17.41 -12.68 -51.69
CA THR A 201 16.59 -12.04 -50.63
C THR A 201 16.79 -10.53 -50.64
N VAL A 202 15.81 -9.82 -51.17
CA VAL A 202 15.59 -8.39 -50.89
C VAL A 202 14.25 -8.30 -50.16
N LYS A 203 14.25 -7.77 -48.93
CA LYS A 203 13.04 -7.61 -48.11
C LYS A 203 12.89 -6.18 -47.63
N THR A 204 12.14 -5.39 -48.40
CA THR A 204 11.51 -4.17 -47.90
C THR A 204 10.37 -4.57 -46.98
N THR A 205 10.38 -4.09 -45.73
CA THR A 205 9.31 -4.38 -44.76
C THR A 205 8.79 -3.07 -44.21
N GLN A 206 7.50 -2.78 -44.43
CA GLN A 206 6.76 -1.81 -43.62
C GLN A 206 6.21 -2.54 -42.40
N THR A 207 6.39 -1.97 -41.21
CA THR A 207 5.99 -2.57 -39.93
C THR A 207 5.10 -1.61 -39.18
N VAL A 208 3.97 -2.09 -38.65
CA VAL A 208 3.10 -1.34 -37.74
C VAL A 208 3.71 -1.41 -36.34
N SER A 209 3.90 -0.26 -35.69
CA SER A 209 4.65 -0.17 -34.43
C SER A 209 3.85 -0.61 -33.22
N SER A 210 4.13 -1.82 -32.72
CA SER A 210 3.84 -2.22 -31.33
C SER A 210 5.01 -1.81 -30.43
N VAL A 211 4.71 -1.26 -29.24
CA VAL A 211 5.74 -0.95 -28.24
C VAL A 211 6.08 -2.23 -27.48
N VAL A 212 7.33 -2.68 -27.58
CA VAL A 212 7.87 -3.84 -26.87
C VAL A 212 9.09 -3.39 -26.07
N TYR A 213 9.12 -3.70 -24.77
CA TYR A 213 10.30 -3.48 -23.95
C TYR A 213 11.42 -4.44 -24.38
N VAL A 214 12.56 -3.91 -24.79
CA VAL A 214 13.76 -4.69 -25.11
C VAL A 214 14.95 -4.11 -24.34
N THR A 215 15.49 -4.90 -23.43
CA THR A 215 16.72 -4.61 -22.68
C THR A 215 17.92 -4.57 -23.63
N GLN A 216 18.63 -3.44 -23.68
CA GLN A 216 19.93 -3.37 -24.37
C GLN A 216 21.06 -3.77 -23.42
N THR A 217 21.61 -4.96 -23.63
CA THR A 217 22.89 -5.37 -23.02
C THR A 217 24.04 -4.60 -23.68
N VAL A 218 24.70 -3.73 -22.92
CA VAL A 218 25.89 -2.99 -23.40
C VAL A 218 27.13 -3.89 -23.31
N THR A 219 27.39 -4.65 -24.37
CA THR A 219 28.58 -5.51 -24.46
C THR A 219 29.81 -4.69 -24.86
N ALA A 220 30.61 -4.29 -23.87
CA ALA A 220 31.90 -3.67 -24.12
C ALA A 220 32.95 -4.72 -24.55
N SER A 221 33.50 -4.61 -25.76
CA SER A 221 34.60 -5.44 -26.24
C SER A 221 35.80 -4.57 -26.64
N ALA A 222 36.90 -4.67 -25.91
CA ALA A 222 38.14 -3.98 -26.24
C ALA A 222 38.79 -4.58 -27.50
N ALA A 223 39.33 -3.72 -28.38
CA ALA A 223 40.11 -4.15 -29.53
C ALA A 223 41.57 -4.36 -29.13
N ALA A 224 42.08 -5.59 -29.29
CA ALA A 224 43.50 -5.92 -29.23
C ALA A 224 43.99 -6.37 -30.60
N SER A 225 45.21 -5.98 -30.98
CA SER A 225 45.74 -6.18 -32.34
C SER A 225 46.15 -7.63 -32.61
N SER A 226 46.11 -8.02 -33.89
CA SER A 226 46.43 -9.35 -34.39
C SER A 226 47.92 -9.63 -34.52
N THR A 227 48.32 -10.90 -34.32
CA THR A 227 49.33 -11.57 -35.17
C THR A 227 49.07 -13.08 -35.27
N LYS A 228 49.51 -13.69 -36.38
CA LYS A 228 49.15 -15.05 -36.84
C LYS A 228 49.97 -16.16 -36.19
N ALA A 229 49.35 -17.34 -36.01
CA ALA A 229 49.99 -18.64 -36.28
C ALA A 229 48.95 -19.69 -36.73
N THR A 230 49.25 -20.34 -37.86
CA THR A 230 48.49 -21.27 -38.70
C THR A 230 48.03 -22.62 -38.12
N LEU A 231 46.90 -23.14 -38.66
CA LEU A 231 46.54 -24.56 -38.91
C LEU A 231 46.25 -25.46 -37.67
N SER A 232 45.42 -26.52 -37.75
CA SER A 232 44.67 -27.16 -38.86
C SER A 232 43.32 -27.77 -38.39
N ASP A 233 42.54 -28.32 -39.32
CA ASP A 233 41.19 -28.90 -39.16
C ASP A 233 41.02 -30.04 -38.13
N VAL A 234 39.78 -30.21 -37.63
CA VAL A 234 38.93 -31.40 -37.93
C VAL A 234 37.47 -31.15 -37.49
N SER A 235 36.51 -31.76 -38.21
CA SER A 235 35.06 -31.59 -38.03
C SER A 235 34.40 -32.72 -37.19
N SER A 236 33.31 -32.42 -36.46
CA SER A 236 32.16 -33.35 -36.36
C SER A 236 30.87 -32.73 -35.75
N THR A 237 29.97 -32.35 -36.65
CA THR A 237 28.50 -32.52 -36.63
C THR A 237 27.78 -33.04 -35.35
N MET A 238 26.82 -32.28 -34.84
CA MET A 238 25.79 -32.77 -33.89
C MET A 238 24.77 -33.73 -34.52
N LYS A 239 24.19 -34.63 -33.71
CA LYS A 239 22.89 -35.28 -34.00
C LYS A 239 22.06 -35.50 -32.74
N THR A 240 20.75 -35.35 -32.88
CA THR A 240 19.74 -35.52 -31.82
C THR A 240 19.16 -36.94 -31.81
N SER A 241 18.73 -37.41 -30.64
CA SER A 241 17.77 -38.50 -30.50
C SER A 241 16.97 -38.39 -29.20
N THR A 242 15.73 -38.88 -29.22
CA THR A 242 14.81 -38.95 -28.08
C THR A 242 14.82 -40.36 -27.47
N SER A 243 14.54 -40.48 -26.17
CA SER A 243 14.18 -41.75 -25.54
C SER A 243 13.34 -41.54 -24.27
N SER A 244 12.68 -42.61 -23.82
CA SER A 244 11.57 -42.59 -22.86
C SER A 244 11.90 -43.13 -21.47
N THR A 245 11.05 -42.84 -20.50
CA THR A 245 11.09 -43.37 -19.13
C THR A 245 10.84 -44.88 -19.07
N SER A 246 11.61 -45.58 -18.23
CA SER A 246 11.30 -46.90 -17.68
C SER A 246 11.91 -47.03 -16.28
N GLY A 247 11.22 -47.74 -15.38
CA GLY A 247 11.64 -47.88 -13.97
C GLY A 247 12.75 -48.90 -13.72
N VAL A 248 13.39 -48.82 -12.56
CA VAL A 248 14.44 -49.75 -12.12
C VAL A 248 13.98 -50.49 -10.86
N VAL A 249 14.03 -51.82 -10.91
CA VAL A 249 13.88 -52.70 -9.74
C VAL A 249 15.27 -53.03 -9.20
N ALA A 250 15.47 -52.91 -7.89
CA ALA A 250 16.78 -53.18 -7.26
C ALA A 250 17.03 -54.69 -7.10
N SER A 251 18.16 -55.17 -7.62
CA SER A 251 18.65 -56.53 -7.41
C SER A 251 19.73 -56.56 -6.31
N VAL A 252 19.58 -57.46 -5.34
CA VAL A 252 20.56 -57.65 -4.26
C VAL A 252 21.58 -58.70 -4.67
N SER A 253 22.87 -58.40 -4.50
CA SER A 253 23.98 -59.33 -4.71
C SER A 253 24.54 -59.84 -3.37
N VAL A 254 24.86 -61.15 -3.32
CA VAL A 254 25.45 -61.81 -2.16
C VAL A 254 26.88 -62.22 -2.50
N SER A 255 27.83 -61.94 -1.60
CA SER A 255 29.23 -62.33 -1.75
C SER A 255 29.60 -63.41 -0.73
N THR A 256 30.27 -64.47 -1.20
CA THR A 256 30.81 -65.56 -0.37
C THR A 256 32.32 -65.63 -0.53
N SER A 257 33.06 -65.45 0.56
CA SER A 257 34.49 -65.76 0.65
C SER A 257 34.70 -67.09 1.39
N LYS A 258 35.83 -67.77 1.14
CA LYS A 258 36.10 -69.11 1.68
C LYS A 258 37.47 -69.14 2.35
N GLY A 259 37.48 -69.21 3.68
CA GLY A 259 38.68 -69.42 4.50
C GLY A 259 39.00 -70.90 4.72
N ALA A 260 40.16 -71.18 5.30
CA ALA A 260 40.53 -72.54 5.72
C ALA A 260 39.94 -72.85 7.10
N SER A 261 39.23 -73.98 7.18
CA SER A 261 38.36 -74.40 8.28
C SER A 261 37.06 -73.59 8.44
N GLU A 262 35.94 -74.33 8.46
CA GLU A 262 34.56 -73.89 8.68
C GLU A 262 33.94 -72.94 7.63
N THR A 263 32.61 -72.88 7.64
CA THR A 263 31.79 -72.09 6.69
C THR A 263 30.50 -71.68 7.40
N ALA A 264 30.39 -70.40 7.76
CA ALA A 264 29.22 -69.85 8.43
C ALA A 264 28.39 -69.00 7.46
N GLN A 265 27.11 -69.30 7.32
CA GLN A 265 26.13 -68.41 6.67
C GLN A 265 25.37 -67.65 7.77
N ILE A 266 25.35 -66.32 7.68
CA ILE A 266 24.64 -65.44 8.61
C ILE A 266 23.48 -64.78 7.85
N PRO A 267 22.20 -65.08 8.18
CA PRO A 267 21.06 -64.36 7.65
C PRO A 267 21.06 -62.88 8.10
N ALA A 268 20.44 -62.01 7.31
CA ALA A 268 20.43 -60.57 7.59
C ALA A 268 19.71 -60.24 8.91
N SER A 269 20.46 -59.74 9.89
CA SER A 269 19.91 -59.16 11.12
C SER A 269 19.25 -57.81 10.83
N ALA A 270 18.07 -57.58 11.39
CA ALA A 270 17.34 -56.32 11.23
C ALA A 270 18.08 -55.16 11.91
N THR A 271 18.65 -54.26 11.12
CA THR A 271 19.27 -53.03 11.63
C THR A 271 18.18 -52.02 12.00
N THR A 272 18.01 -51.76 13.30
CA THR A 272 17.24 -50.61 13.76
C THR A 272 17.92 -49.33 13.28
N THR A 273 17.26 -48.61 12.38
CA THR A 273 17.71 -47.29 11.93
C THR A 273 17.61 -46.29 13.08
N LEU A 274 18.74 -45.92 13.68
CA LEU A 274 18.82 -44.62 14.34
C LEU A 274 18.52 -43.57 13.27
N ALA A 275 17.59 -42.67 13.55
CA ALA A 275 17.29 -41.56 12.66
C ALA A 275 18.49 -40.60 12.67
N THR A 276 19.26 -40.59 11.58
CA THR A 276 20.36 -39.66 11.39
C THR A 276 19.79 -38.25 11.21
N SER A 277 19.72 -37.47 12.29
CA SER A 277 19.29 -36.07 12.24
C SER A 277 20.33 -35.23 11.50
N THR A 278 20.12 -35.04 10.20
CA THR A 278 20.81 -34.01 9.43
C THR A 278 20.36 -32.64 9.94
N TYR A 279 21.20 -32.00 10.75
CA TYR A 279 20.97 -30.65 11.23
C TYR A 279 20.94 -29.65 10.08
N THR A 280 19.96 -28.75 10.06
CA THR A 280 19.86 -27.70 9.05
C THR A 280 20.89 -26.60 9.32
N THR A 281 21.92 -26.52 8.46
CA THR A 281 23.04 -25.57 8.58
C THR A 281 22.85 -24.27 7.78
N SER A 282 21.73 -24.10 7.10
CA SER A 282 21.45 -22.96 6.22
C SER A 282 19.96 -22.63 6.25
N LEU A 283 19.61 -21.35 6.15
CA LEU A 283 18.22 -20.94 6.00
C LEU A 283 17.67 -21.42 4.64
N ASP A 284 16.42 -21.88 4.59
CA ASP A 284 15.76 -22.07 3.31
C ASP A 284 15.39 -20.71 2.72
N LYS A 285 15.79 -20.48 1.46
CA LYS A 285 15.54 -19.26 0.67
C LYS A 285 14.69 -19.56 -0.58
N SER A 286 14.02 -20.71 -0.67
CA SER A 286 13.41 -21.23 -1.90
C SER A 286 12.15 -20.51 -2.43
N GLY A 287 11.90 -19.26 -2.00
CA GLY A 287 11.05 -18.30 -2.72
C GLY A 287 11.78 -17.55 -3.85
N ALA A 288 12.92 -18.06 -4.33
CA ALA A 288 13.86 -17.34 -5.20
C ALA A 288 13.76 -17.67 -6.70
N VAL A 289 14.00 -16.66 -7.54
CA VAL A 289 14.18 -16.80 -9.00
C VAL A 289 15.54 -17.47 -9.31
N THR A 290 15.59 -18.33 -10.33
CA THR A 290 16.63 -19.36 -10.47
C THR A 290 17.81 -19.05 -11.41
N SER A 291 19.03 -19.03 -10.84
CA SER A 291 20.31 -19.45 -11.47
C SER A 291 20.88 -18.60 -12.64
N ALA A 292 22.15 -18.69 -13.09
CA ALA A 292 23.31 -19.58 -12.83
C ALA A 292 24.64 -18.80 -13.18
N PRO A 293 25.88 -19.35 -13.16
CA PRO A 293 26.33 -20.72 -12.83
C PRO A 293 27.55 -20.83 -11.86
N THR A 294 27.88 -22.07 -11.45
CA THR A 294 29.01 -22.46 -10.58
C THR A 294 30.27 -22.88 -11.35
N PRO A 295 31.43 -23.02 -10.68
CA PRO A 295 32.06 -24.36 -10.63
C PRO A 295 32.60 -24.80 -9.25
N THR A 296 32.98 -26.08 -9.16
CA THR A 296 33.15 -26.91 -7.95
C THR A 296 34.57 -26.92 -7.33
N ALA A 297 34.68 -27.14 -6.01
CA ALA A 297 35.89 -27.66 -5.34
C ALA A 297 35.53 -28.61 -4.16
N ALA A 298 36.48 -29.44 -3.71
CA ALA A 298 36.22 -30.71 -3.02
C ALA A 298 36.31 -30.72 -1.47
N THR A 299 35.86 -31.85 -0.90
CA THR A 299 35.82 -32.22 0.53
C THR A 299 37.17 -32.38 1.23
N THR A 300 37.16 -32.22 2.56
CA THR A 300 38.00 -33.02 3.47
C THR A 300 37.18 -33.49 4.69
N LYS A 301 37.36 -34.73 5.14
CA LYS A 301 36.77 -35.27 6.39
C LYS A 301 37.82 -35.36 7.49
N THR A 302 37.43 -35.11 8.74
CA THR A 302 38.13 -35.57 9.95
C THR A 302 37.11 -36.05 10.99
N SER A 303 37.52 -36.94 11.88
CA SER A 303 36.65 -37.67 12.80
C SER A 303 37.21 -37.66 14.23
N SER A 304 36.35 -37.62 15.24
CA SER A 304 36.69 -38.13 16.59
C SER A 304 35.45 -38.67 17.30
N LEU A 305 35.68 -39.59 18.23
CA LEU A 305 34.67 -40.47 18.82
C LEU A 305 33.82 -39.78 19.90
N ALA A 306 32.59 -40.28 20.09
CA ALA A 306 31.80 -40.02 21.27
C ALA A 306 32.21 -40.95 22.45
N SER A 307 32.00 -40.48 23.68
CA SER A 307 32.04 -41.29 24.90
C SER A 307 30.69 -41.19 25.61
N SER A 308 29.97 -42.30 25.72
CA SER A 308 28.66 -42.35 26.36
C SER A 308 28.76 -42.50 27.88
N VAL A 309 27.95 -41.72 28.62
CA VAL A 309 27.72 -41.92 30.06
C VAL A 309 26.22 -41.88 30.32
N SER A 310 25.69 -42.98 30.85
CA SER A 310 24.28 -43.16 31.19
C SER A 310 24.06 -43.03 32.69
N ILE A 311 23.09 -42.22 33.12
CA ILE A 311 22.67 -42.10 34.52
C ILE A 311 21.14 -42.10 34.62
N ASN A 312 20.64 -42.82 35.63
CA ASN A 312 19.24 -43.14 35.88
C ASN A 312 18.28 -41.93 35.96
N THR A 313 17.05 -42.16 35.54
CA THR A 313 15.89 -41.36 35.93
C THR A 313 15.64 -41.47 37.43
N LYS A 314 15.32 -40.35 38.09
CA LYS A 314 14.69 -40.35 39.42
C LYS A 314 13.64 -39.26 39.51
N THR A 315 12.40 -39.67 39.74
CA THR A 315 11.22 -38.80 39.70
C THR A 315 11.21 -37.85 40.88
N ILE A 316 11.06 -36.55 40.63
CA ILE A 316 10.71 -35.54 41.63
C ILE A 316 9.54 -34.73 41.08
N SER A 317 8.41 -34.76 41.76
CA SER A 317 7.22 -33.97 41.45
C SER A 317 7.29 -32.62 42.16
N THR A 318 7.20 -31.53 41.40
CA THR A 318 7.01 -30.17 41.92
C THR A 318 5.78 -29.54 41.29
N SER A 319 4.89 -29.03 42.12
CA SER A 319 3.64 -28.38 41.72
C SER A 319 3.89 -26.99 41.16
N ALA A 320 3.31 -26.68 40.01
CA ALA A 320 3.34 -25.33 39.45
C ALA A 320 2.46 -24.38 40.27
N SER A 321 3.07 -23.41 40.95
CA SER A 321 2.35 -22.30 41.57
C SER A 321 1.92 -21.29 40.51
N GLY A 322 0.62 -21.05 40.37
CA GLY A 322 0.08 -20.13 39.37
C GLY A 322 0.49 -18.68 39.64
N VAL A 323 1.08 -18.02 38.66
CA VAL A 323 1.30 -16.57 38.68
C VAL A 323 -0.03 -15.88 38.37
N THR A 324 -0.67 -15.31 39.39
CA THR A 324 -1.83 -14.43 39.18
C THR A 324 -1.36 -13.16 38.47
N THR A 325 -1.85 -12.91 37.25
CA THR A 325 -1.61 -11.66 36.54
C THR A 325 -2.21 -10.49 37.32
N ALA A 326 -1.36 -9.65 37.89
CA ALA A 326 -1.76 -8.33 38.32
C ALA A 326 -2.30 -7.57 37.10
N GLY A 327 -3.40 -6.84 37.26
CA GLY A 327 -4.03 -6.11 36.16
C GLY A 327 -3.08 -5.05 35.59
N VAL A 328 -2.51 -5.34 34.41
CA VAL A 328 -1.71 -4.38 33.65
C VAL A 328 -2.62 -3.19 33.32
N ALA A 329 -2.20 -1.99 33.74
CA ALA A 329 -2.92 -0.77 33.38
C ALA A 329 -2.86 -0.61 31.85
N LYS A 330 -4.02 -0.50 31.20
CA LYS A 330 -4.07 -0.33 29.74
C LYS A 330 -3.33 0.95 29.34
N PRO A 331 -2.61 0.97 28.20
CA PRO A 331 -1.83 2.14 27.79
C PRO A 331 -2.72 3.39 27.67
N SER A 332 -2.18 4.53 28.07
CA SER A 332 -2.85 5.83 27.94
C SER A 332 -1.82 6.93 27.71
N SER A 333 -2.03 7.75 26.68
CA SER A 333 -1.13 8.86 26.35
C SER A 333 -1.85 9.97 25.57
N ASN A 334 -1.45 11.22 25.81
CA ASN A 334 -1.81 12.41 25.04
C ASN A 334 -0.58 12.98 24.28
N SER A 335 0.48 12.18 24.14
CA SER A 335 1.84 12.57 23.74
C SER A 335 2.34 11.67 22.59
N LEU A 336 1.41 11.10 21.81
CA LEU A 336 1.68 10.10 20.76
C LEU A 336 2.73 10.54 19.73
N PHE A 337 2.93 11.84 19.53
CA PHE A 337 3.82 12.44 18.53
C PHE A 337 5.09 13.08 19.13
N ALA A 338 5.48 12.68 20.34
CA ALA A 338 6.80 12.98 20.92
C ALA A 338 7.91 12.10 20.27
N PRO A 339 9.14 12.62 20.07
CA PRO A 339 10.23 11.87 19.44
C PRO A 339 10.68 10.67 20.29
N ILE A 340 10.97 9.54 19.64
CA ILE A 340 11.43 8.30 20.30
C ILE A 340 12.81 8.48 20.95
N ALA A 341 13.71 9.14 20.24
CA ALA A 341 15.01 9.60 20.74
C ALA A 341 15.54 10.74 19.85
N LEU A 342 16.66 11.34 20.24
CA LEU A 342 17.34 12.44 19.54
C LEU A 342 18.86 12.21 19.40
N ASP A 343 19.32 10.97 19.60
CA ASP A 343 20.72 10.60 19.41
C ASP A 343 21.10 10.57 17.92
N ASN A 344 22.36 10.88 17.63
CA ASN A 344 22.88 10.91 16.26
C ASN A 344 23.24 9.49 15.78
N PRO A 345 22.52 8.91 14.80
CA PRO A 345 22.79 7.55 14.30
C PRO A 345 24.19 7.38 13.72
N ALA A 346 24.81 8.43 13.17
CA ALA A 346 26.16 8.37 12.63
C ALA A 346 27.21 7.95 13.68
N SER A 347 26.94 8.18 14.97
CA SER A 347 27.79 7.72 16.07
C SER A 347 27.81 6.20 16.27
N LYS A 348 26.78 5.49 15.76
CA LYS A 348 26.62 4.03 15.88
C LYS A 348 26.85 3.31 14.55
N PHE A 349 26.41 3.89 13.43
CA PHE A 349 26.41 3.25 12.11
C PHE A 349 27.47 3.81 11.14
N GLY A 350 28.19 4.86 11.53
CA GLY A 350 28.92 5.70 10.59
C GLY A 350 27.95 6.45 9.67
N SER A 351 28.48 7.25 8.73
CA SER A 351 27.66 8.05 7.82
C SER A 351 28.21 8.13 6.41
N ARG A 352 27.33 8.20 5.42
CA ARG A 352 27.63 8.34 3.99
C ARG A 352 26.56 9.18 3.32
N GLU A 353 26.87 9.81 2.19
CA GLU A 353 25.83 10.33 1.30
C GLU A 353 25.31 9.26 0.33
N HIS A 354 24.00 9.20 0.12
CA HIS A 354 23.39 8.40 -0.94
C HIS A 354 23.92 8.77 -2.35
N THR A 355 23.93 7.78 -3.24
CA THR A 355 24.40 7.93 -4.63
C THR A 355 23.34 8.52 -5.55
N GLU A 356 22.08 8.07 -5.43
CA GLU A 356 20.93 8.74 -6.06
C GLU A 356 20.70 10.08 -5.35
N LYS A 357 20.66 11.20 -6.09
CA LYS A 357 20.49 12.55 -5.53
C LYS A 357 19.09 13.10 -5.83
N PRO A 358 18.41 13.72 -4.85
CA PRO A 358 17.09 14.27 -5.09
C PRO A 358 17.15 15.48 -6.01
N LEU A 359 16.41 15.42 -7.11
CA LEU A 359 16.25 16.51 -8.07
C LEU A 359 15.28 17.56 -7.53
N SER A 360 15.41 18.81 -8.00
CA SER A 360 14.54 19.96 -7.63
C SER A 360 14.45 20.34 -6.13
N ILE A 361 15.06 19.60 -5.19
CA ILE A 361 15.22 20.03 -3.79
C ILE A 361 16.48 20.90 -3.70
N SER A 362 16.44 22.02 -2.95
CA SER A 362 17.60 22.92 -2.84
C SER A 362 17.62 23.72 -1.52
N GLY A 363 18.76 24.35 -1.24
CA GLY A 363 18.94 25.23 -0.08
C GLY A 363 18.71 24.50 1.26
N SER A 364 18.01 25.15 2.19
CA SER A 364 17.73 24.62 3.53
C SER A 364 16.82 23.38 3.56
N PHE A 365 16.22 22.99 2.42
CA PHE A 365 15.43 21.77 2.32
C PHE A 365 16.28 20.51 2.02
N LEU A 366 17.48 20.68 1.45
CA LEU A 366 18.46 19.58 1.31
C LEU A 366 19.14 19.21 2.64
N THR A 367 18.96 20.02 3.69
CA THR A 367 19.57 19.80 5.01
C THR A 367 18.53 19.42 6.08
N GLN A 368 17.35 18.97 5.67
CA GLN A 368 16.35 18.34 6.53
C GLN A 368 16.19 16.87 6.14
N PRO A 369 15.63 16.01 7.00
CA PRO A 369 15.24 14.67 6.59
C PRO A 369 14.25 14.67 5.41
N ILE A 370 14.65 14.06 4.29
CA ILE A 370 13.84 14.01 3.06
C ILE A 370 13.01 12.72 3.06
N GLN A 371 11.70 12.87 2.93
CA GLN A 371 10.75 11.76 2.79
C GLN A 371 11.04 10.91 1.55
N THR A 372 11.03 9.58 1.69
CA THR A 372 11.34 8.63 0.62
C THR A 372 10.11 7.87 0.09
N ASN A 373 9.17 7.47 0.95
CA ASN A 373 8.08 6.56 0.60
C ASN A 373 6.72 7.29 0.54
N LYS A 374 6.68 8.52 0.03
CA LYS A 374 5.48 9.39 -0.02
C LYS A 374 5.02 9.69 -1.45
N PHE A 375 3.77 10.16 -1.57
CA PHE A 375 3.02 10.28 -2.83
C PHE A 375 3.65 11.20 -3.89
N TYR A 376 4.53 12.11 -3.49
CA TYR A 376 5.26 13.03 -4.37
C TYR A 376 6.68 12.53 -4.73
N GLY A 377 7.04 11.29 -4.38
CA GLY A 377 8.40 10.74 -4.58
C GLY A 377 8.95 10.96 -5.99
N ASN A 378 8.13 10.71 -7.02
CA ASN A 378 8.50 10.92 -8.42
C ASN A 378 8.98 12.36 -8.72
N MET A 379 8.46 13.38 -8.04
CA MET A 379 8.78 14.78 -8.34
C MET A 379 10.21 15.20 -7.97
N TYR A 380 11.01 14.34 -7.34
CA TYR A 380 12.46 14.55 -7.12
C TYR A 380 13.33 13.37 -7.63
N LEU A 381 12.78 12.43 -8.41
CA LEU A 381 13.46 11.21 -8.85
C LEU A 381 13.42 11.05 -10.38
N GLY A 382 14.47 10.46 -10.95
CA GLY A 382 14.49 10.03 -12.35
C GLY A 382 14.22 11.17 -13.35
N THR A 383 13.20 11.02 -14.20
CA THR A 383 12.77 12.06 -15.15
C THR A 383 11.98 13.19 -14.53
N GLN A 384 11.39 12.97 -13.34
CA GLN A 384 10.41 13.83 -12.68
C GLN A 384 9.09 14.03 -13.45
N GLU A 385 8.88 13.37 -14.59
CA GLU A 385 7.63 13.46 -15.37
C GLU A 385 6.52 12.52 -14.85
N GLN A 386 6.89 11.50 -14.05
CA GLN A 386 5.91 10.56 -13.49
C GLN A 386 5.00 11.23 -12.44
N PRO A 387 3.75 10.76 -12.27
CA PRO A 387 2.76 11.48 -11.47
C PRO A 387 3.01 11.47 -9.96
N ALA A 388 2.22 12.28 -9.25
CA ALA A 388 2.03 12.25 -7.81
C ALA A 388 0.53 12.15 -7.49
N TRP A 389 0.16 11.26 -6.57
CA TRP A 389 -1.24 10.96 -6.24
C TRP A 389 -1.63 11.62 -4.92
N THR A 390 -2.19 12.83 -4.99
CA THR A 390 -2.77 13.47 -3.79
C THR A 390 -4.08 12.80 -3.35
N HIS A 391 -4.80 12.23 -4.32
CA HIS A 391 -6.17 11.72 -4.25
C HIS A 391 -7.21 12.81 -3.86
N PRO A 392 -8.33 12.95 -4.59
CA PRO A 392 -8.70 12.23 -5.81
C PRO A 392 -7.90 12.71 -7.04
N TYR A 393 -7.16 13.82 -6.93
CA TYR A 393 -6.36 14.38 -8.01
C TYR A 393 -5.00 13.70 -8.18
N VAL A 394 -4.62 13.49 -9.43
CA VAL A 394 -3.31 13.04 -9.89
C VAL A 394 -2.63 14.22 -10.59
N LEU A 395 -1.37 14.50 -10.24
CA LEU A 395 -0.62 15.66 -10.72
C LEU A 395 0.70 15.22 -11.36
N SER A 396 1.01 15.74 -12.55
CA SER A 396 2.24 15.43 -13.29
C SER A 396 2.93 16.72 -13.73
N TRP A 397 4.24 16.82 -13.55
CA TRP A 397 5.02 17.87 -14.21
C TRP A 397 5.08 17.59 -15.71
N ILE A 398 4.87 18.60 -16.53
CA ILE A 398 5.03 18.51 -17.99
C ILE A 398 5.95 19.63 -18.46
N ASN A 399 6.99 19.27 -19.20
CA ASN A 399 7.91 20.18 -19.88
C ASN A 399 8.10 19.77 -21.36
N ASN A 400 6.99 19.73 -22.10
CA ASN A 400 6.91 18.98 -23.36
C ASN A 400 6.84 19.90 -24.60
N ASN A 401 7.98 20.04 -25.29
CA ASN A 401 8.13 20.84 -26.51
C ASN A 401 7.18 20.44 -27.66
N SER A 402 6.91 19.15 -27.84
CA SER A 402 6.07 18.64 -28.94
C SER A 402 4.59 19.04 -28.79
N THR A 403 4.15 19.34 -27.57
CA THR A 403 2.80 19.83 -27.25
C THR A 403 2.75 21.32 -26.92
N GLY A 404 3.89 21.92 -26.56
CA GLY A 404 3.95 23.29 -26.02
C GLY A 404 3.34 23.41 -24.62
N PHE A 405 3.21 22.30 -23.88
CA PHE A 405 2.64 22.27 -22.54
C PHE A 405 3.76 22.35 -21.50
N TYR A 406 3.64 23.33 -20.59
CA TYR A 406 4.61 23.63 -19.54
C TYR A 406 3.89 23.86 -18.21
N GLY A 407 4.36 23.25 -17.12
CA GLY A 407 3.85 23.45 -15.76
C GLY A 407 3.29 22.17 -15.14
N MET A 408 2.31 22.29 -14.25
CA MET A 408 1.70 21.15 -13.57
C MET A 408 0.39 20.75 -14.23
N MET A 409 0.29 19.54 -14.76
CA MET A 409 -0.96 18.96 -15.23
C MET A 409 -1.78 18.40 -14.07
N VAL A 410 -3.10 18.56 -14.15
CA VAL A 410 -4.07 17.96 -13.21
C VAL A 410 -4.97 16.99 -13.98
N SER A 411 -5.14 15.81 -13.39
CA SER A 411 -5.90 14.68 -13.94
C SER A 411 -6.80 14.06 -12.87
N HIS A 412 -7.89 13.43 -13.29
CA HIS A 412 -8.77 12.63 -12.43
C HIS A 412 -9.45 11.52 -13.24
N VAL A 413 -9.51 10.31 -12.69
CA VAL A 413 -10.07 9.12 -13.33
C VAL A 413 -11.41 8.76 -12.68
N ASP A 414 -12.49 8.67 -13.46
CA ASP A 414 -13.78 8.16 -12.96
C ASP A 414 -13.84 6.62 -13.03
N ASP A 415 -14.77 6.00 -12.29
CA ASP A 415 -14.81 4.53 -12.15
C ASP A 415 -14.91 3.79 -13.50
N GLY A 416 -15.83 4.23 -14.36
CA GLY A 416 -16.00 3.71 -15.73
C GLY A 416 -14.85 4.03 -16.70
N GLN A 417 -13.74 4.64 -16.24
CA GLN A 417 -12.51 4.82 -16.99
C GLN A 417 -11.39 3.86 -16.55
N LYS A 418 -11.58 3.06 -15.48
CA LYS A 418 -10.63 2.00 -15.08
C LYS A 418 -10.51 0.96 -16.19
N VAL A 419 -9.29 0.51 -16.46
CA VAL A 419 -8.98 -0.56 -17.42
C VAL A 419 -8.71 -1.84 -16.64
N TYR A 420 -9.34 -2.94 -17.06
CA TYR A 420 -9.22 -4.26 -16.42
C TYR A 420 -8.44 -5.23 -17.30
N GLY A 421 -7.70 -6.16 -16.71
CA GLY A 421 -6.95 -7.15 -17.49
C GLY A 421 -6.36 -8.33 -16.69
N PRO A 422 -5.56 -9.19 -17.35
CA PRO A 422 -5.30 -9.18 -18.80
C PRO A 422 -6.53 -9.57 -19.63
N ASP A 423 -7.50 -10.27 -19.03
CA ASP A 423 -8.85 -10.47 -19.57
C ASP A 423 -9.87 -9.68 -18.72
N ALA A 424 -10.52 -8.69 -19.33
CA ALA A 424 -11.57 -7.89 -18.68
C ALA A 424 -12.89 -8.66 -18.48
N SER A 425 -13.08 -9.77 -19.20
CA SER A 425 -14.27 -10.62 -19.08
C SER A 425 -14.21 -11.55 -17.86
N ALA A 426 -13.01 -11.87 -17.37
CA ALA A 426 -12.76 -12.74 -16.23
C ALA A 426 -13.49 -12.30 -14.93
N LYS A 427 -13.79 -13.28 -14.07
CA LYS A 427 -14.52 -13.10 -12.80
C LYS A 427 -13.88 -13.99 -11.72
N PRO A 428 -13.00 -13.46 -10.86
CA PRO A 428 -12.45 -12.10 -10.85
C PRO A 428 -11.51 -11.80 -12.02
N VAL A 429 -11.20 -10.51 -12.25
CA VAL A 429 -10.10 -10.05 -13.12
C VAL A 429 -8.78 -9.99 -12.36
N GLN A 430 -7.63 -10.16 -13.02
CA GLN A 430 -6.33 -10.15 -12.34
C GLN A 430 -5.94 -8.75 -11.86
N TYR A 431 -6.15 -7.72 -12.68
CA TYR A 431 -5.79 -6.35 -12.32
C TYR A 431 -6.82 -5.33 -12.77
N TYR A 432 -6.77 -4.16 -12.13
CA TYR A 432 -7.33 -2.93 -12.67
C TYR A 432 -6.31 -1.79 -12.57
N ILE A 433 -6.27 -0.92 -13.58
CA ILE A 433 -5.34 0.22 -13.67
C ILE A 433 -6.10 1.50 -14.09
N ASN A 434 -5.68 2.63 -13.56
CA ASN A 434 -6.18 3.94 -13.93
C ASN A 434 -5.35 4.50 -15.10
N PRO A 435 -5.96 4.87 -16.24
CA PRO A 435 -5.22 5.31 -17.42
C PRO A 435 -4.47 6.63 -17.17
N GLY A 436 -3.14 6.58 -17.34
CA GLY A 436 -2.27 7.75 -17.33
C GLY A 436 -2.48 8.68 -18.54
N GLY A 437 -1.85 9.85 -18.52
CA GLY A 437 -1.87 10.79 -19.66
C GLY A 437 -3.19 11.53 -19.90
N MET A 438 -4.21 11.39 -19.03
CA MET A 438 -5.50 12.09 -19.15
C MET A 438 -5.43 13.57 -18.75
N HIS A 439 -4.65 14.32 -19.53
CA HIS A 439 -4.27 15.72 -19.35
C HIS A 439 -5.48 16.68 -19.36
N SER A 440 -6.15 16.80 -18.22
CA SER A 440 -7.45 17.48 -18.13
C SER A 440 -7.28 18.99 -18.15
N LEU A 441 -6.57 19.57 -17.18
CA LEU A 441 -6.24 21.00 -17.09
C LEU A 441 -4.89 21.21 -16.41
N SER A 442 -4.01 22.06 -16.96
CA SER A 442 -2.72 22.39 -16.33
C SER A 442 -2.70 23.76 -15.65
N PHE A 443 -2.00 23.90 -14.52
CA PHE A 443 -1.49 25.20 -14.07
C PHE A 443 -0.22 25.56 -14.85
N SER A 444 -0.32 26.61 -15.68
CA SER A 444 0.74 27.09 -16.57
C SER A 444 0.82 28.62 -16.54
N ALA A 445 1.75 29.20 -17.30
CA ALA A 445 1.89 30.64 -17.54
C ALA A 445 2.30 30.91 -19.00
N GLN A 446 2.18 32.16 -19.47
CA GLN A 446 2.76 32.55 -20.75
C GLN A 446 4.29 32.67 -20.69
N GLU A 447 4.83 32.98 -19.51
CA GLU A 447 6.26 33.13 -19.27
C GLU A 447 6.98 31.79 -19.04
N PHE A 448 6.30 30.64 -19.12
CA PHE A 448 6.93 29.32 -19.03
C PHE A 448 7.40 28.83 -20.41
N ASP A 449 8.62 28.32 -20.43
CA ASP A 449 9.41 27.84 -21.56
C ASP A 449 10.09 26.52 -21.18
N THR A 450 10.95 25.96 -22.05
CA THR A 450 11.71 24.71 -21.81
C THR A 450 12.57 24.76 -20.55
N ASP A 451 13.09 25.95 -20.26
CA ASP A 451 14.13 26.17 -19.27
C ASP A 451 13.51 26.67 -17.94
N MET A 452 12.18 26.53 -17.79
CA MET A 452 11.49 26.71 -16.51
C MET A 452 12.03 25.72 -15.47
N THR A 453 12.10 26.14 -14.21
CA THR A 453 12.53 25.26 -13.12
C THR A 453 11.36 24.84 -12.25
N MET A 454 11.30 23.54 -11.94
CA MET A 454 10.55 23.02 -10.80
C MET A 454 11.45 23.01 -9.55
N SER A 455 10.89 23.34 -8.39
CA SER A 455 11.55 23.25 -7.10
C SER A 455 10.58 22.75 -6.03
N LEU A 456 11.06 21.90 -5.12
CA LEU A 456 10.25 21.35 -4.02
C LEU A 456 10.66 22.00 -2.70
N GLU A 457 9.65 22.42 -1.93
CA GLU A 457 9.78 23.05 -0.61
C GLU A 457 8.87 22.30 0.37
N LYS A 458 9.22 22.27 1.67
CA LYS A 458 8.42 21.64 2.74
C LYS A 458 7.93 20.22 2.41
N LEU A 459 8.85 19.27 2.36
CA LEU A 459 8.55 17.88 2.01
C LEU A 459 8.02 17.12 3.25
N ASP A 460 6.84 17.53 3.70
CA ASP A 460 6.18 17.08 4.93
C ASP A 460 5.35 15.79 4.70
N HIS A 461 5.04 15.07 5.79
CA HIS A 461 4.40 13.74 5.77
C HIS A 461 3.19 13.58 4.82
N MET A 462 2.26 14.55 4.81
CA MET A 462 1.03 14.56 3.99
C MET A 462 0.96 15.73 2.99
N SER A 463 2.09 16.40 2.72
CA SER A 463 2.08 17.61 1.90
C SER A 463 3.44 18.02 1.37
N VAL A 464 3.45 18.59 0.15
CA VAL A 464 4.63 19.24 -0.43
C VAL A 464 4.24 20.55 -1.12
N ASN A 465 5.10 21.56 -1.07
CA ASN A 465 4.98 22.75 -1.90
C ASN A 465 5.80 22.56 -3.18
N VAL A 466 5.15 22.54 -4.34
CA VAL A 466 5.83 22.57 -5.64
C VAL A 466 5.85 24.00 -6.17
N ARG A 467 7.02 24.49 -6.56
CA ARG A 467 7.25 25.87 -7.00
C ARG A 467 7.90 25.91 -8.37
N PHE A 468 7.21 26.53 -9.33
CA PHE A 468 7.68 26.75 -10.68
C PHE A 468 8.17 28.18 -10.89
N GLN A 469 9.24 28.35 -11.67
CA GLN A 469 9.70 29.66 -12.15
C GLN A 469 9.98 29.64 -13.66
N PRO A 470 9.76 30.75 -14.39
CA PRO A 470 10.31 30.93 -15.74
C PRO A 470 11.83 30.74 -15.78
N SER A 471 12.36 30.45 -16.96
CA SER A 471 13.81 30.46 -17.20
C SER A 471 14.49 31.77 -16.75
N ALA A 472 15.79 31.71 -16.51
CA ALA A 472 16.56 32.90 -16.13
C ALA A 472 16.53 34.03 -17.18
N ALA A 473 16.19 33.72 -18.44
CA ALA A 473 16.02 34.70 -19.51
C ALA A 473 14.60 35.31 -19.53
N SER A 474 13.56 34.50 -19.29
CA SER A 474 12.15 34.92 -19.31
C SER A 474 11.68 35.55 -17.97
N ARG A 475 12.39 35.28 -16.87
CA ARG A 475 11.99 35.66 -15.50
C ARG A 475 12.24 37.14 -15.16
N SER A 476 11.18 37.92 -15.02
CA SER A 476 11.21 39.27 -14.47
C SER A 476 11.01 39.28 -12.95
N GLY A 477 12.11 39.44 -12.19
CA GLY A 477 12.08 39.52 -10.73
C GLY A 477 11.52 38.26 -10.06
N ASN A 478 10.63 38.43 -9.08
CA ASN A 478 10.10 37.35 -8.23
C ASN A 478 8.96 36.55 -8.89
N GLN A 479 8.97 36.40 -10.21
CA GLN A 479 7.98 35.59 -10.92
C GLN A 479 8.04 34.12 -10.51
N ALA A 480 6.89 33.58 -10.08
CA ALA A 480 6.73 32.18 -9.67
C ALA A 480 5.26 31.75 -9.65
N LEU A 481 5.04 30.44 -9.73
CA LEU A 481 3.81 29.75 -9.36
C LEU A 481 4.14 28.83 -8.18
N LEU A 482 3.35 28.86 -7.11
CA LEU A 482 3.48 28.01 -5.93
C LEU A 482 2.22 27.18 -5.75
N MET A 483 2.34 25.86 -5.71
CA MET A 483 1.26 24.89 -5.58
C MET A 483 1.45 24.08 -4.29
N PRO A 484 0.69 24.36 -3.22
CA PRO A 484 0.62 23.45 -2.08
C PRO A 484 -0.18 22.21 -2.49
N MET A 485 0.48 21.06 -2.48
CA MET A 485 -0.13 19.74 -2.67
C MET A 485 -0.31 19.11 -1.29
N VAL A 486 -1.54 18.76 -0.95
CA VAL A 486 -1.91 18.11 0.31
C VAL A 486 -2.81 16.94 -0.02
N ASN A 487 -2.64 15.79 0.65
CA ASN A 487 -3.52 14.66 0.43
C ASN A 487 -4.98 15.02 0.72
N GLY A 488 -5.89 14.56 -0.14
CA GLY A 488 -7.32 14.88 -0.03
C GLY A 488 -7.68 16.33 -0.37
N MET A 489 -6.84 17.13 -1.05
CA MET A 489 -7.20 18.53 -1.34
C MET A 489 -8.48 18.65 -2.20
N GLY A 490 -9.50 19.37 -1.69
CA GLY A 490 -10.77 19.59 -2.41
C GLY A 490 -10.68 20.53 -3.62
N PHE A 491 -9.61 21.33 -3.69
CA PHE A 491 -9.26 22.17 -4.82
C PHE A 491 -7.76 22.04 -5.11
N VAL A 492 -7.39 21.77 -6.35
CA VAL A 492 -5.99 21.97 -6.76
C VAL A 492 -5.73 23.47 -6.82
N THR A 493 -4.71 23.93 -6.11
CA THR A 493 -4.49 25.34 -5.85
C THR A 493 -3.13 25.81 -6.39
N GLY A 494 -3.13 26.91 -7.14
CA GLY A 494 -1.93 27.58 -7.65
C GLY A 494 -1.91 29.06 -7.25
N LYS A 495 -0.93 29.45 -6.44
CA LYS A 495 -0.67 30.85 -6.09
C LYS A 495 0.36 31.44 -7.06
N TYR A 496 -0.07 32.39 -7.86
CA TYR A 496 0.73 33.07 -8.87
C TYR A 496 1.33 34.37 -8.32
N TYR A 497 2.55 34.69 -8.76
CA TYR A 497 3.24 35.94 -8.46
C TYR A 497 3.70 36.60 -9.76
N LYS A 498 3.01 37.67 -10.21
CA LYS A 498 3.32 38.45 -11.42
C LYS A 498 3.51 37.64 -12.72
N LEU A 499 2.89 36.47 -12.81
CA LEU A 499 2.87 35.63 -14.02
C LEU A 499 1.55 35.83 -14.75
N THR A 500 1.51 35.57 -16.05
CA THR A 500 0.31 35.64 -16.89
C THR A 500 -0.29 34.24 -17.00
N PRO A 501 -1.35 33.88 -16.24
CA PRO A 501 -1.76 32.49 -16.10
C PRO A 501 -2.28 31.92 -17.41
N ALA A 502 -1.88 30.68 -17.69
CA ALA A 502 -2.33 29.89 -18.82
C ALA A 502 -2.77 28.51 -18.34
N PHE A 503 -3.69 27.87 -19.08
CA PHE A 503 -4.20 26.54 -18.75
C PHE A 503 -4.28 25.72 -20.03
N ASN A 504 -3.53 24.63 -20.09
CA ASN A 504 -3.51 23.72 -21.22
C ASN A 504 -4.43 22.53 -20.95
N SER A 505 -4.99 21.94 -22.01
CA SER A 505 -5.77 20.70 -21.94
C SER A 505 -5.40 19.80 -23.12
N GLY A 506 -5.04 18.55 -22.81
CA GLY A 506 -4.89 17.49 -23.82
C GLY A 506 -6.23 16.86 -24.22
N ILE A 507 -7.23 16.93 -23.33
CA ILE A 507 -8.61 16.51 -23.59
C ILE A 507 -9.37 17.52 -24.47
N LEU A 508 -8.89 18.78 -24.52
CA LEU A 508 -9.48 19.94 -25.18
C LEU A 508 -10.72 20.50 -24.46
N VAL A 509 -10.81 21.83 -24.45
CA VAL A 509 -11.93 22.62 -23.93
C VAL A 509 -13.01 22.75 -25.00
N ARG A 510 -14.19 22.20 -24.71
CA ARG A 510 -15.42 22.35 -25.50
C ARG A 510 -16.06 23.72 -25.32
N SER A 511 -16.11 24.20 -24.07
CA SER A 511 -16.66 25.53 -23.75
C SER A 511 -16.08 26.11 -22.47
N LEU A 512 -15.86 27.42 -22.48
CA LEU A 512 -15.47 28.23 -21.33
C LEU A 512 -16.57 29.25 -21.04
N THR A 513 -17.26 29.12 -19.91
CA THR A 513 -18.33 30.02 -19.50
C THR A 513 -17.89 30.83 -18.28
N GLN A 514 -17.76 32.16 -18.42
CA GLN A 514 -17.61 33.02 -17.26
C GLN A 514 -18.97 33.16 -16.56
N VAL A 515 -19.00 32.87 -15.27
CA VAL A 515 -20.20 32.98 -14.44
C VAL A 515 -19.95 33.96 -13.29
N LYS A 516 -21.02 34.50 -12.71
CA LYS A 516 -20.90 35.44 -11.58
C LYS A 516 -20.31 34.70 -10.38
N SER A 517 -19.12 35.13 -9.94
CA SER A 517 -18.53 34.64 -8.68
C SER A 517 -19.42 34.99 -7.49
N PRO A 518 -19.58 34.10 -6.49
CA PRO A 518 -20.27 34.43 -5.24
C PRO A 518 -19.55 35.51 -4.41
N TYR A 519 -18.28 35.85 -4.73
CA TYR A 519 -17.46 36.76 -3.92
C TYR A 519 -17.02 38.03 -4.67
N SER A 520 -16.97 39.15 -3.93
CA SER A 520 -16.43 40.43 -4.40
C SER A 520 -14.93 40.33 -4.73
N ASN A 521 -14.50 40.98 -5.81
CA ASN A 521 -13.13 40.92 -6.33
C ASN A 521 -12.63 39.48 -6.55
N SER A 522 -13.43 38.66 -7.23
CA SER A 522 -13.03 37.32 -7.68
C SER A 522 -13.81 36.93 -8.94
N TYR A 523 -13.32 35.92 -9.63
CA TYR A 523 -13.83 35.50 -10.94
C TYR A 523 -14.07 33.99 -10.91
N LYS A 524 -15.18 33.54 -11.51
CA LYS A 524 -15.56 32.13 -11.59
C LYS A 524 -15.76 31.74 -13.05
N TYR A 525 -15.26 30.57 -13.43
CA TYR A 525 -15.45 29.98 -14.75
C TYR A 525 -15.90 28.53 -14.62
N GLU A 526 -16.84 28.14 -15.47
CA GLU A 526 -17.23 26.74 -15.70
C GLU A 526 -16.63 26.30 -17.03
N ILE A 527 -15.86 25.21 -16.98
CA ILE A 527 -15.04 24.71 -18.09
C ILE A 527 -15.54 23.30 -18.41
N LEU A 528 -16.01 23.08 -19.63
CA LEU A 528 -16.41 21.77 -20.13
C LEU A 528 -15.34 21.27 -21.10
N LEU A 529 -14.85 20.05 -20.88
CA LEU A 529 -13.89 19.39 -21.76
C LEU A 529 -14.61 18.47 -22.77
N GLU A 530 -13.91 18.03 -23.82
CA GLU A 530 -14.52 17.19 -24.88
C GLU A 530 -14.87 15.76 -24.42
N ASP A 531 -14.30 15.27 -23.31
CA ASP A 531 -14.75 14.05 -22.62
C ASP A 531 -16.12 14.21 -21.90
N GLY A 532 -16.69 15.43 -21.93
CA GLY A 532 -17.93 15.76 -21.24
C GLY A 532 -17.79 15.99 -19.74
N LYS A 533 -16.56 16.04 -19.19
CA LYS A 533 -16.30 16.31 -17.78
C LYS A 533 -16.20 17.82 -17.54
N MET A 534 -16.85 18.27 -16.48
CA MET A 534 -16.92 19.68 -16.11
C MET A 534 -15.93 20.00 -14.98
N TRP A 535 -15.33 21.17 -15.03
CA TRP A 535 -14.44 21.71 -14.02
C TRP A 535 -14.88 23.13 -13.67
N VAL A 536 -14.75 23.50 -12.39
CA VAL A 536 -14.90 24.88 -11.93
C VAL A 536 -13.53 25.49 -11.64
N MET A 537 -13.34 26.74 -12.07
CA MET A 537 -12.17 27.54 -11.74
C MET A 537 -12.57 28.81 -10.98
N TYR A 538 -11.83 29.12 -9.92
CA TYR A 538 -11.98 30.35 -9.13
C TYR A 538 -10.66 31.12 -9.12
N ALA A 539 -10.68 32.41 -9.44
CA ALA A 539 -9.52 33.29 -9.37
C ALA A 539 -9.74 34.43 -8.37
N PHE A 540 -8.82 34.54 -7.41
CA PHE A 540 -8.80 35.51 -6.32
C PHE A 540 -7.54 36.38 -6.43
N PRO A 541 -7.62 37.57 -7.07
CA PRO A 541 -6.48 38.47 -7.17
C PRO A 541 -6.10 39.05 -5.81
N ASP A 542 -4.80 39.20 -5.56
CA ASP A 542 -4.29 40.01 -4.45
C ASP A 542 -4.19 41.50 -4.81
N SER A 543 -3.85 42.33 -3.83
CA SER A 543 -3.75 43.79 -3.97
C SER A 543 -2.63 44.28 -4.91
N THR A 544 -1.81 43.37 -5.45
CA THR A 544 -0.78 43.70 -6.45
C THR A 544 -1.21 43.37 -7.89
N SER A 545 -2.35 42.69 -8.08
CA SER A 545 -2.94 42.46 -9.41
C SER A 545 -3.60 43.72 -9.95
N GLN A 546 -3.03 44.31 -11.00
CA GLN A 546 -3.42 45.63 -11.52
C GLN A 546 -4.59 45.61 -12.52
N LYS A 547 -4.96 44.43 -13.02
CA LYS A 547 -5.97 44.24 -14.07
C LYS A 547 -6.96 43.15 -13.66
N ALA A 548 -8.19 43.27 -14.17
CA ALA A 548 -9.21 42.24 -14.01
C ALA A 548 -8.74 40.91 -14.64
N PHE A 549 -8.97 39.80 -13.94
CA PHE A 549 -8.69 38.47 -14.48
C PHE A 549 -9.76 38.13 -15.54
N ASN A 550 -9.30 37.82 -16.74
CA ASN A 550 -10.13 37.59 -17.91
C ASN A 550 -9.59 36.38 -18.68
N LEU A 551 -10.07 35.19 -18.33
CA LEU A 551 -9.66 33.95 -18.98
C LEU A 551 -10.34 33.82 -20.35
N THR A 552 -9.54 33.65 -21.40
CA THR A 552 -10.00 33.53 -22.79
C THR A 552 -9.45 32.27 -23.45
N VAL A 553 -10.25 31.65 -24.33
CA VAL A 553 -9.81 30.56 -25.21
C VAL A 553 -8.89 31.12 -26.30
N VAL A 554 -7.66 30.60 -26.39
CA VAL A 554 -6.71 30.92 -27.50
C VAL A 554 -6.71 29.78 -28.53
N SER A 555 -6.85 28.56 -28.05
CA SER A 555 -7.22 27.36 -28.81
C SER A 555 -8.02 26.45 -27.89
N ASN A 556 -8.72 25.43 -28.41
CA ASN A 556 -9.39 24.45 -27.55
C ASN A 556 -8.38 23.74 -26.61
N SER A 557 -7.10 23.65 -26.99
CA SER A 557 -6.02 23.12 -26.13
C SER A 557 -5.43 24.12 -25.13
N ARG A 558 -5.73 25.43 -25.20
CA ARG A 558 -5.05 26.46 -24.38
C ARG A 558 -5.93 27.68 -24.06
N LEU A 559 -6.11 27.92 -22.76
CA LEU A 559 -6.70 29.12 -22.18
C LEU A 559 -5.59 30.06 -21.67
N VAL A 560 -5.83 31.38 -21.70
CA VAL A 560 -4.89 32.41 -21.24
C VAL A 560 -5.64 33.54 -20.55
N ASN A 561 -5.06 34.12 -19.48
CA ASN A 561 -5.54 35.38 -18.91
C ASN A 561 -5.22 36.56 -19.84
N ALA A 562 -6.21 37.03 -20.62
CA ALA A 562 -6.12 38.26 -21.41
C ALA A 562 -5.95 39.52 -20.54
N GLY A 563 -6.14 39.42 -19.23
CA GLY A 563 -5.73 40.45 -18.26
C GLY A 563 -4.20 40.62 -18.16
N GLY A 564 -3.39 39.68 -18.63
CA GLY A 564 -1.93 39.71 -18.50
C GLY A 564 -1.46 39.20 -17.13
N GLN A 565 -0.41 39.84 -16.59
CA GLN A 565 0.16 39.44 -15.31
C GLN A 565 -0.85 39.53 -14.15
N PHE A 566 -0.90 38.46 -13.37
CA PHE A 566 -1.76 38.24 -12.22
C PHE A 566 -0.91 37.89 -11.00
N SER A 567 -1.36 38.36 -9.84
CA SER A 567 -0.87 37.94 -8.53
C SER A 567 -2.08 37.57 -7.68
N GLY A 568 -2.00 36.46 -6.97
CA GLY A 568 -3.12 35.92 -6.19
C GLY A 568 -3.25 34.42 -6.32
N VAL A 569 -4.43 33.90 -6.03
CA VAL A 569 -4.70 32.45 -5.97
C VAL A 569 -5.68 32.06 -7.07
N ILE A 570 -5.38 30.98 -7.78
CA ILE A 570 -6.32 30.30 -8.67
C ILE A 570 -6.53 28.88 -8.15
N GLN A 571 -7.78 28.44 -8.15
CA GLN A 571 -8.19 27.09 -7.77
C GLN A 571 -8.96 26.45 -8.91
N ILE A 572 -8.74 25.15 -9.12
CA ILE A 572 -9.60 24.31 -9.96
C ILE A 572 -10.09 23.09 -9.18
N ALA A 573 -11.31 22.67 -9.47
CA ALA A 573 -11.85 21.39 -9.01
C ALA A 573 -12.68 20.74 -10.12
N LYS A 574 -12.58 19.41 -10.25
CA LYS A 574 -13.47 18.63 -11.12
C LYS A 574 -14.85 18.61 -10.50
N VAL A 575 -15.88 18.98 -11.26
CA VAL A 575 -17.27 18.74 -10.87
C VAL A 575 -17.59 17.27 -11.19
N PRO A 576 -18.03 16.46 -10.21
CA PRO A 576 -18.40 15.07 -10.47
C PRO A 576 -19.54 14.95 -11.50
N ASN A 577 -19.73 13.77 -12.09
CA ASN A 577 -20.94 13.49 -12.86
C ASN A 577 -21.49 12.08 -12.63
N THR A 578 -22.82 11.95 -12.67
CA THR A 578 -23.56 10.69 -12.49
C THR A 578 -23.59 9.83 -13.76
N GLN A 579 -23.13 10.36 -14.89
CA GLN A 579 -22.99 9.61 -16.14
C GLN A 579 -21.72 8.74 -16.10
N GLY A 580 -21.90 7.46 -15.76
CA GLY A 580 -20.85 6.43 -15.81
C GLY A 580 -20.42 5.82 -14.47
N ALA A 581 -21.21 5.95 -13.40
CA ALA A 581 -20.93 5.29 -12.12
C ALA A 581 -21.22 3.78 -12.18
N THR A 582 -20.18 2.96 -12.34
CA THR A 582 -20.25 1.50 -12.56
C THR A 582 -20.13 0.68 -11.27
N THR A 583 -21.17 0.74 -10.42
CA THR A 583 -21.38 -0.10 -9.21
C THR A 583 -20.35 -0.02 -8.07
N SER A 584 -19.10 0.39 -8.30
CA SER A 584 -18.02 0.46 -7.30
C SER A 584 -18.11 1.74 -6.45
N GLY A 585 -18.98 1.72 -5.44
CA GLY A 585 -19.37 2.90 -4.67
C GLY A 585 -20.31 3.80 -5.48
N ALA A 586 -21.62 3.64 -5.28
CA ALA A 586 -22.62 4.49 -5.90
C ALA A 586 -22.51 5.93 -5.36
N VAL A 587 -22.35 6.90 -6.27
CA VAL A 587 -22.43 8.34 -5.93
C VAL A 587 -23.84 8.63 -5.39
N ASP A 588 -23.93 9.47 -4.36
CA ASP A 588 -25.19 9.87 -3.72
C ASP A 588 -26.28 10.23 -4.76
N PRO A 589 -27.45 9.57 -4.77
CA PRO A 589 -28.48 9.79 -5.79
C PRO A 589 -29.17 11.17 -5.70
N SER A 590 -28.94 11.94 -4.63
CA SER A 590 -29.34 13.35 -4.54
C SER A 590 -28.34 14.31 -5.23
N TYR A 591 -27.23 13.79 -5.75
CA TYR A 591 -26.22 14.54 -6.48
C TYR A 591 -26.78 15.23 -7.73
N THR A 592 -26.42 16.50 -7.90
CA THR A 592 -26.53 17.21 -9.18
C THR A 592 -25.28 18.03 -9.43
N VAL A 593 -24.98 18.30 -10.71
CA VAL A 593 -23.91 19.23 -11.11
C VAL A 593 -24.08 20.58 -10.40
N THR A 594 -25.32 21.08 -10.29
CA THR A 594 -25.64 22.34 -9.61
C THR A 594 -25.38 22.31 -8.11
N SER A 595 -25.76 21.23 -7.40
CA SER A 595 -25.51 21.12 -5.95
C SER A 595 -24.02 20.96 -5.64
N ALA A 596 -23.26 20.23 -6.46
CA ALA A 596 -21.81 20.16 -6.35
C ALA A 596 -21.12 21.51 -6.59
N ILE A 597 -21.53 22.24 -7.64
CA ILE A 597 -21.05 23.59 -7.90
C ILE A 597 -21.37 24.51 -6.70
N SER A 598 -22.54 24.39 -6.07
CA SER A 598 -22.89 25.16 -4.88
C SER A 598 -22.02 24.83 -3.65
N VAL A 599 -21.55 23.59 -3.50
CA VAL A 599 -20.56 23.23 -2.45
C VAL A 599 -19.22 23.88 -2.78
N TYR A 600 -18.73 23.75 -4.01
CA TYR A 600 -17.47 24.39 -4.41
C TYR A 600 -17.54 25.92 -4.29
N ASP A 601 -18.65 26.56 -4.70
CA ASP A 601 -18.88 27.99 -4.54
C ASP A 601 -18.73 28.43 -3.08
N THR A 602 -19.21 27.62 -2.12
CA THR A 602 -19.21 27.92 -0.68
C THR A 602 -17.80 27.94 -0.07
N TYR A 603 -16.95 26.99 -0.47
CA TYR A 603 -15.64 26.77 0.15
C TYR A 603 -14.45 27.30 -0.68
N ALA A 604 -14.66 27.67 -1.94
CA ALA A 604 -13.61 28.21 -2.82
C ALA A 604 -12.91 29.43 -2.21
N GLY A 605 -11.59 29.49 -2.38
CA GLY A 605 -10.69 30.51 -1.87
C GLY A 605 -10.05 30.17 -0.53
N SER A 606 -10.43 29.08 0.12
CA SER A 606 -9.71 28.48 1.26
C SER A 606 -8.91 27.26 0.77
N TYR A 607 -7.71 27.03 1.31
CA TYR A 607 -6.89 25.86 0.97
C TYR A 607 -5.87 25.47 2.04
N ALA A 608 -5.56 24.17 2.08
CA ALA A 608 -4.56 23.58 2.96
C ALA A 608 -3.14 23.85 2.44
N THR A 609 -2.17 23.92 3.35
CA THR A 609 -0.74 24.12 3.08
C THR A 609 0.14 23.25 3.99
N GLY A 610 -0.41 22.19 4.56
CA GLY A 610 0.24 21.29 5.51
C GLY A 610 -0.75 20.64 6.48
N VAL A 611 -0.30 19.59 7.18
CA VAL A 611 -1.07 18.87 8.21
C VAL A 611 -0.21 18.69 9.46
N THR A 612 -0.78 18.88 10.64
CA THR A 612 -0.17 18.50 11.91
C THR A 612 -0.98 17.38 12.56
N LEU A 613 -0.33 16.26 12.84
CA LEU A 613 -0.93 15.14 13.54
C LEU A 613 -1.04 15.46 15.04
N GLY A 614 -2.20 15.13 15.63
CA GLY A 614 -2.43 15.12 17.06
C GLY A 614 -3.28 13.90 17.43
N GLY A 615 -3.28 13.46 18.69
CA GLY A 615 -4.08 12.30 19.08
C GLY A 615 -3.91 11.89 20.53
N SER A 616 -4.76 10.97 20.96
CA SER A 616 -4.77 10.41 22.31
C SER A 616 -5.14 8.93 22.31
N VAL A 617 -4.75 8.21 23.37
CA VAL A 617 -5.17 6.83 23.66
C VAL A 617 -5.57 6.76 25.12
N GLN A 618 -6.67 6.05 25.41
CA GLN A 618 -7.16 5.75 26.75
C GLN A 618 -7.68 4.31 26.78
N GLY A 619 -6.77 3.36 26.95
CA GLY A 619 -7.09 1.93 26.88
C GLY A 619 -7.45 1.50 25.46
N ASP A 620 -8.61 0.86 25.29
CA ASP A 620 -9.04 0.33 23.99
C ASP A 620 -9.58 1.42 23.04
N TYR A 621 -9.71 2.65 23.54
CA TYR A 621 -10.09 3.84 22.79
C TYR A 621 -8.85 4.62 22.35
N GLY A 622 -8.82 5.07 21.10
CA GLY A 622 -7.88 6.05 20.60
C GLY A 622 -8.55 7.06 19.67
N SER A 623 -8.06 8.30 19.66
CA SER A 623 -8.41 9.27 18.63
C SER A 623 -7.18 9.89 17.99
N TYR A 624 -7.28 10.24 16.71
CA TYR A 624 -6.26 10.95 15.96
C TYR A 624 -6.86 12.07 15.13
N THR A 625 -6.07 13.10 14.87
CA THR A 625 -6.52 14.34 14.27
C THR A 625 -5.60 14.81 13.15
N PHE A 626 -6.20 15.25 12.05
CA PHE A 626 -5.53 16.01 11.00
C PHE A 626 -5.83 17.49 11.23
N ASN A 627 -4.90 18.21 11.83
CA ASN A 627 -5.02 19.64 12.08
C ASN A 627 -4.43 20.35 10.86
N TYR A 628 -5.28 20.82 9.95
CA TYR A 628 -4.83 21.37 8.68
C TYR A 628 -4.30 22.80 8.84
N ALA A 629 -3.06 23.03 8.43
CA ALA A 629 -2.55 24.38 8.22
C ALA A 629 -3.24 24.96 6.98
N LYS A 630 -3.93 26.10 7.12
CA LYS A 630 -4.71 26.70 6.02
C LYS A 630 -4.42 28.16 5.75
N THR A 631 -4.78 28.63 4.57
CA THR A 631 -4.75 30.04 4.21
C THR A 631 -5.82 30.41 3.17
N GLY A 632 -5.91 31.70 2.84
CA GLY A 632 -6.94 32.24 1.95
C GLY A 632 -8.16 32.79 2.70
N ARG A 633 -9.37 32.46 2.24
CA ARG A 633 -10.64 32.93 2.82
C ARG A 633 -10.93 32.29 4.17
N ALA A 634 -11.57 33.05 5.06
CA ALA A 634 -12.03 32.59 6.37
C ALA A 634 -13.31 31.74 6.29
N VAL A 635 -13.24 30.61 5.56
CA VAL A 635 -14.24 29.53 5.54
C VAL A 635 -13.55 28.20 5.87
N PRO A 636 -14.29 27.14 6.28
CA PRO A 636 -13.72 25.81 6.43
C PRO A 636 -13.01 25.33 5.17
N LEU A 637 -12.00 24.49 5.32
CA LEU A 637 -11.45 23.73 4.19
C LEU A 637 -12.47 22.73 3.65
N LEU A 638 -12.46 22.53 2.33
CA LEU A 638 -13.10 21.39 1.69
C LEU A 638 -12.01 20.36 1.36
N MET A 639 -12.08 19.17 1.96
CA MET A 639 -11.09 18.10 1.82
C MET A 639 -11.78 16.75 1.57
N PHE A 640 -11.26 15.94 0.66
CA PHE A 640 -11.74 14.61 0.30
C PHE A 640 -11.21 13.54 1.25
N ALA A 641 -12.11 12.88 1.98
CA ALA A 641 -11.85 11.75 2.85
C ALA A 641 -11.95 10.43 2.08
N LEU A 642 -11.02 9.50 2.33
CA LEU A 642 -11.12 8.10 1.92
C LEU A 642 -12.20 7.36 2.74
N PRO A 643 -12.72 6.22 2.25
CA PRO A 643 -13.72 5.42 2.97
C PRO A 643 -13.34 5.05 4.41
N HIS A 644 -12.07 4.70 4.69
CA HIS A 644 -11.65 4.33 6.04
C HIS A 644 -11.65 5.52 7.01
N HIS A 645 -11.48 6.76 6.54
CA HIS A 645 -11.66 7.97 7.35
C HIS A 645 -13.15 8.20 7.66
N GLU A 646 -14.02 8.10 6.64
CA GLU A 646 -15.47 8.27 6.84
C GLU A 646 -16.02 7.23 7.84
N ALA A 647 -15.48 6.02 7.84
CA ALA A 647 -15.82 4.95 8.77
C ALA A 647 -15.26 5.11 10.20
N SER A 648 -14.34 6.06 10.45
CA SER A 648 -13.77 6.34 11.78
C SER A 648 -14.04 7.76 12.30
N PHE A 649 -14.60 8.66 11.47
CA PHE A 649 -14.81 10.06 11.85
C PHE A 649 -15.67 10.26 13.11
N ALA A 650 -15.19 11.12 14.02
CA ALA A 650 -15.96 11.62 15.14
C ALA A 650 -17.17 12.45 14.67
N SER A 651 -18.20 12.57 15.51
CA SER A 651 -19.46 13.28 15.17
C SER A 651 -19.25 14.74 14.74
N ALA A 652 -18.22 15.42 15.25
CA ALA A 652 -17.85 16.77 14.84
C ALA A 652 -17.33 16.82 13.39
N THR A 653 -16.52 15.84 12.99
CA THR A 653 -16.04 15.69 11.61
C THR A 653 -17.17 15.28 10.67
N LEU A 654 -18.01 14.31 11.10
CA LEU A 654 -19.16 13.84 10.33
C LEU A 654 -20.16 14.95 10.00
N ALA A 655 -20.34 15.92 10.90
CA ALA A 655 -21.19 17.10 10.67
C ALA A 655 -20.70 17.99 9.50
N GLY A 656 -19.46 17.84 9.05
CA GLY A 656 -18.91 18.52 7.88
C GLY A 656 -19.20 17.84 6.53
N LYS A 657 -19.91 16.71 6.49
CA LYS A 657 -20.13 15.94 5.24
C LYS A 657 -20.82 16.79 4.15
N THR A 658 -20.35 16.68 2.91
CA THR A 658 -20.97 17.33 1.75
C THR A 658 -21.40 16.29 0.69
N LEU A 659 -22.22 16.72 -0.27
CA LEU A 659 -22.68 15.89 -1.40
C LEU A 659 -21.62 15.71 -2.52
N VAL A 660 -20.43 16.28 -2.38
CA VAL A 660 -19.38 16.18 -3.40
C VAL A 660 -18.56 14.91 -3.17
N GLN A 661 -18.57 14.01 -4.15
CA GLN A 661 -17.81 12.77 -4.11
C GLN A 661 -17.01 12.60 -5.41
N LEU A 662 -15.77 12.11 -5.30
CA LEU A 662 -14.87 11.83 -6.43
C LEU A 662 -14.13 10.52 -6.20
N GLN A 663 -13.90 9.74 -7.25
CA GLN A 663 -13.18 8.47 -7.13
C GLN A 663 -11.71 8.70 -6.79
N SER A 664 -11.17 7.93 -5.85
CA SER A 664 -9.73 7.70 -5.83
C SER A 664 -9.37 6.68 -6.92
N THR A 665 -8.07 6.57 -7.22
CA THR A 665 -7.55 5.59 -8.16
C THR A 665 -7.73 4.16 -7.66
N THR A 666 -7.34 3.87 -6.40
CA THR A 666 -7.24 2.48 -5.89
C THR A 666 -7.85 2.23 -4.50
N MET A 667 -8.50 3.23 -3.90
CA MET A 667 -9.04 3.19 -2.53
C MET A 667 -10.55 3.55 -2.48
N GLY A 668 -11.26 3.32 -3.58
CA GLY A 668 -12.71 3.57 -3.72
C GLY A 668 -13.12 5.05 -3.77
N LEU A 669 -14.42 5.29 -3.56
CA LEU A 669 -15.04 6.63 -3.67
C LEU A 669 -14.70 7.51 -2.46
N MET A 670 -14.21 8.73 -2.71
CA MET A 670 -13.92 9.72 -1.68
C MET A 670 -15.08 10.70 -1.51
N THR A 671 -15.41 11.06 -0.26
CA THR A 671 -16.42 12.09 0.06
C THR A 671 -15.73 13.37 0.52
N ALA A 672 -16.17 14.55 0.07
CA ALA A 672 -15.64 15.82 0.54
C ALA A 672 -16.32 16.30 1.84
N TYR A 673 -15.48 16.73 2.79
CA TYR A 673 -15.84 17.24 4.11
C TYR A 673 -15.39 18.69 4.28
N ALA A 674 -16.26 19.51 4.89
CA ALA A 674 -16.07 20.92 5.15
C ALA A 674 -15.58 21.17 6.59
N ALA A 675 -14.29 20.90 6.86
CA ALA A 675 -13.71 20.97 8.20
C ALA A 675 -12.22 21.36 8.19
N ASP A 676 -11.80 22.16 9.18
CA ASP A 676 -10.40 22.58 9.37
C ASP A 676 -9.57 21.61 10.21
N VAL A 677 -10.25 20.78 10.99
CA VAL A 677 -9.68 19.66 11.75
C VAL A 677 -10.57 18.46 11.46
N TRP A 678 -9.96 17.33 11.10
CA TRP A 678 -10.64 16.05 11.19
C TRP A 678 -10.23 15.38 12.50
N GLU A 679 -11.20 14.83 13.23
CA GLU A 679 -10.98 13.83 14.26
C GLU A 679 -11.52 12.47 13.80
N MET A 680 -10.70 11.44 13.97
CA MET A 680 -10.97 10.02 13.71
C MET A 680 -10.82 9.25 15.03
N VAL A 681 -11.63 8.21 15.20
CA VAL A 681 -11.78 7.45 16.45
C VAL A 681 -11.71 5.96 16.16
N GLU A 682 -10.89 5.26 16.95
CA GLU A 682 -10.80 3.81 16.98
C GLU A 682 -11.21 3.30 18.37
N ASN A 683 -12.15 2.35 18.41
CA ASN A 683 -12.78 1.88 19.66
C ASN A 683 -12.39 0.43 20.03
N ASP A 684 -11.45 -0.16 19.28
CA ASP A 684 -11.03 -1.56 19.35
C ASP A 684 -9.50 -1.65 19.24
N LEU A 685 -8.77 -0.83 20.00
CA LEU A 685 -7.31 -0.88 20.02
C LEU A 685 -6.85 -2.25 20.59
N PRO A 686 -5.85 -2.91 19.99
CA PRO A 686 -5.43 -4.27 20.34
C PRO A 686 -4.57 -4.31 21.62
N THR A 687 -5.01 -3.65 22.70
CA THR A 687 -4.21 -3.45 23.92
C THR A 687 -3.80 -4.76 24.58
N ASP A 688 -4.65 -5.78 24.51
CA ASP A 688 -4.47 -7.06 25.18
C ASP A 688 -3.78 -8.15 24.34
N VAL A 689 -3.43 -7.84 23.07
CA VAL A 689 -2.56 -8.64 22.20
C VAL A 689 -1.11 -8.50 22.67
N GLY A 690 -0.41 -9.62 22.89
CA GLY A 690 0.98 -9.62 23.35
C GLY A 690 1.79 -10.80 22.83
N PHE A 691 2.95 -11.06 23.43
CA PHE A 691 3.91 -12.10 22.98
C PHE A 691 3.32 -13.50 22.85
N LEU A 692 2.33 -13.85 23.66
CA LEU A 692 1.64 -15.14 23.56
C LEU A 692 0.50 -15.06 22.53
N PRO A 693 0.19 -16.19 21.84
CA PRO A 693 -0.99 -16.32 21.02
C PRO A 693 -2.24 -15.65 21.61
N TRP A 694 -2.96 -14.94 20.75
CA TRP A 694 -4.17 -14.21 21.08
C TRP A 694 -5.31 -14.69 20.17
N SER A 695 -6.55 -14.48 20.60
CA SER A 695 -7.74 -14.79 19.82
C SER A 695 -8.87 -13.84 20.20
N PRO A 696 -9.68 -13.34 19.25
CA PRO A 696 -10.88 -12.58 19.58
C PRO A 696 -11.94 -13.44 20.32
N LEU A 697 -11.77 -14.76 20.34
CA LEU A 697 -12.66 -15.71 21.00
C LEU A 697 -12.39 -15.90 22.51
N GLY A 698 -11.37 -15.25 23.07
CA GLY A 698 -11.08 -15.25 24.51
C GLY A 698 -9.82 -16.03 24.93
N LYS A 699 -9.57 -16.08 26.24
CA LYS A 699 -8.27 -16.50 26.81
C LYS A 699 -8.31 -17.87 27.48
N SER A 700 -7.49 -18.77 26.93
CA SER A 700 -6.91 -19.99 27.53
C SER A 700 -7.83 -21.05 28.13
N ALA A 701 -7.67 -22.27 27.63
CA ALA A 701 -7.54 -23.44 28.51
C ALA A 701 -6.04 -23.84 28.62
N THR A 702 -5.74 -24.89 29.39
CA THR A 702 -4.35 -25.35 29.62
C THR A 702 -3.86 -26.29 28.51
N TYR A 703 -2.60 -26.15 28.07
CA TYR A 703 -1.95 -27.11 27.18
C TYR A 703 -1.94 -28.51 27.80
N THR A 704 -2.40 -29.53 27.05
CA THR A 704 -2.33 -30.93 27.52
C THR A 704 -0.91 -31.46 27.48
N THR A 705 -0.60 -32.46 28.32
CA THR A 705 0.73 -33.12 28.35
C THR A 705 1.17 -33.64 26.98
N LYS A 706 0.23 -34.13 26.16
CA LYS A 706 0.49 -34.58 24.78
C LYS A 706 0.90 -33.42 23.86
N ALA A 707 0.23 -32.27 23.98
CA ALA A 707 0.59 -31.07 23.21
C ALA A 707 1.94 -30.50 23.65
N LEU A 708 2.19 -30.41 24.97
CA LEU A 708 3.49 -29.98 25.52
C LEU A 708 4.63 -30.89 25.07
N ALA A 709 4.45 -32.21 25.07
CA ALA A 709 5.45 -33.16 24.56
C ALA A 709 5.72 -32.97 23.04
N ALA A 710 4.68 -32.72 22.25
CA ALA A 710 4.81 -32.46 20.81
C ALA A 710 5.52 -31.14 20.48
N ILE A 711 5.29 -30.09 21.29
CA ILE A 711 5.99 -28.80 21.19
C ILE A 711 7.44 -28.96 21.67
N ALA A 712 7.69 -29.65 22.78
CA ALA A 712 9.04 -29.91 23.30
C ALA A 712 9.91 -30.74 22.36
N SER A 713 9.32 -31.71 21.64
CA SER A 713 10.03 -32.50 20.63
C SER A 713 10.50 -31.63 19.45
N ALA A 714 9.66 -30.71 18.97
CA ALA A 714 10.06 -29.73 17.97
C ALA A 714 11.15 -28.79 18.51
N ALA A 715 10.96 -28.24 19.72
CA ALA A 715 11.88 -27.29 20.33
C ALA A 715 13.30 -27.84 20.52
N ASN A 716 13.45 -29.09 20.97
CA ASN A 716 14.76 -29.73 21.10
C ASN A 716 15.47 -29.89 19.75
N SER A 717 14.72 -30.20 18.69
CA SER A 717 15.26 -30.27 17.32
C SER A 717 15.65 -28.90 16.79
N GLU A 718 14.80 -27.87 16.95
CA GLU A 718 15.04 -26.55 16.38
C GLU A 718 16.12 -25.76 17.13
N VAL A 719 16.24 -25.90 18.46
CA VAL A 719 17.37 -25.32 19.22
C VAL A 719 18.73 -25.95 18.86
N SER A 720 18.74 -27.17 18.30
CA SER A 720 19.96 -27.84 17.83
C SER A 720 20.50 -27.31 16.49
N GLN A 721 19.68 -26.58 15.71
CA GLN A 721 20.11 -25.97 14.44
C GLN A 721 21.23 -24.94 14.64
N ASP A 722 22.03 -24.68 13.62
CA ASP A 722 22.93 -23.54 13.65
C ASP A 722 22.11 -22.24 13.63
N PHE A 723 22.36 -21.34 14.58
CA PHE A 723 21.66 -20.05 14.64
C PHE A 723 22.45 -19.02 13.84
N ASP A 724 23.76 -18.91 14.11
CA ASP A 724 24.61 -17.89 13.53
C ASP A 724 24.69 -18.05 12.00
N ALA A 725 24.87 -19.28 11.49
CA ALA A 725 24.87 -19.58 10.05
C ALA A 725 23.49 -19.47 9.37
N GLN A 726 22.40 -19.41 10.13
CA GLN A 726 21.06 -19.12 9.62
C GLN A 726 20.68 -17.63 9.73
N THR A 727 21.38 -16.84 10.54
CA THR A 727 21.03 -15.43 10.80
C THR A 727 22.01 -14.40 10.24
N ASP A 728 23.31 -14.68 10.12
CA ASP A 728 24.25 -13.75 9.47
C ASP A 728 24.24 -14.00 7.94
N LEU A 729 23.22 -13.47 7.27
CA LEU A 729 23.01 -13.63 5.83
C LEU A 729 23.28 -12.33 5.06
N ASP A 730 23.45 -12.49 3.75
CA ASP A 730 23.60 -11.48 2.70
C ASP A 730 22.31 -10.66 2.43
N SER A 731 21.52 -10.38 3.46
CA SER A 731 20.21 -9.70 3.39
C SER A 731 19.68 -9.37 4.79
N MET A 732 19.18 -8.15 5.03
CA MET A 732 18.51 -7.81 6.29
C MET A 732 17.16 -8.54 6.43
N TYR A 733 16.45 -8.77 5.32
CA TYR A 733 15.17 -9.49 5.28
C TYR A 733 15.29 -10.93 5.76
N TYR A 734 16.11 -11.75 5.08
CA TYR A 734 16.26 -13.17 5.42
C TYR A 734 16.87 -13.36 6.81
N SER A 735 17.84 -12.52 7.19
CA SER A 735 18.42 -12.49 8.54
C SER A 735 17.37 -12.19 9.61
N GLY A 736 16.50 -11.20 9.35
CA GLY A 736 15.39 -10.83 10.23
C GLY A 736 14.41 -11.98 10.42
N LYS A 737 13.96 -12.59 9.32
CA LYS A 737 13.08 -13.78 9.36
C LYS A 737 13.67 -14.91 10.22
N ALA A 738 14.97 -15.18 10.09
CA ALA A 738 15.67 -16.17 10.91
C ALA A 738 15.76 -15.78 12.41
N LEU A 739 16.08 -14.53 12.73
CA LEU A 739 16.11 -14.03 14.10
C LEU A 739 14.73 -14.12 14.76
N ALA A 740 13.67 -13.73 14.05
CA ALA A 740 12.29 -13.83 14.52
C ALA A 740 11.85 -15.29 14.70
N LYS A 741 12.20 -16.21 13.78
CA LYS A 741 11.98 -17.66 13.93
C LYS A 741 12.57 -18.19 15.23
N PHE A 742 13.84 -17.91 15.51
CA PHE A 742 14.52 -18.38 16.72
C PHE A 742 13.98 -17.70 17.99
N ALA A 743 13.59 -16.42 17.91
CA ALA A 743 12.91 -15.73 19.00
C ALA A 743 11.57 -16.42 19.38
N HIS A 744 10.72 -16.76 18.41
CA HIS A 744 9.48 -17.50 18.67
C HIS A 744 9.72 -18.89 19.29
N ILE A 745 10.80 -19.58 18.91
CA ILE A 745 11.22 -20.85 19.54
C ILE A 745 11.60 -20.62 21.01
N CYS A 746 12.49 -19.66 21.31
CA CYS A 746 12.90 -19.39 22.69
C CYS A 746 11.72 -18.93 23.57
N LEU A 747 10.78 -18.16 23.01
CA LEU A 747 9.55 -17.72 23.67
C LEU A 747 8.57 -18.87 23.93
N ALA A 748 8.50 -19.88 23.06
CA ALA A 748 7.72 -21.08 23.32
C ALA A 748 8.31 -21.94 24.44
N ILE A 749 9.64 -22.05 24.49
CA ILE A 749 10.32 -22.87 25.50
C ILE A 749 10.17 -22.28 26.90
N ASN A 750 10.39 -20.97 27.07
CA ASN A 750 10.31 -20.33 28.38
C ASN A 750 8.84 -20.20 28.85
N ASP A 751 7.96 -19.63 28.04
CA ASP A 751 6.62 -19.21 28.51
C ASP A 751 5.52 -20.29 28.36
N VAL A 752 5.78 -21.39 27.62
CA VAL A 752 4.81 -22.48 27.44
C VAL A 752 5.33 -23.83 27.95
N LEU A 753 6.60 -24.18 27.70
CA LEU A 753 7.18 -25.43 28.21
C LEU A 753 7.74 -25.30 29.64
N GLY A 754 8.23 -24.13 30.02
CA GLY A 754 8.89 -23.90 31.31
C GLY A 754 10.27 -24.56 31.44
N ASP A 755 10.85 -25.09 30.36
CA ASP A 755 12.18 -25.70 30.38
C ASP A 755 13.27 -24.62 30.45
N LYS A 756 13.65 -24.27 31.68
CA LYS A 756 14.67 -23.26 31.96
C LYS A 756 16.04 -23.62 31.36
N LYS A 757 16.37 -24.90 31.19
CA LYS A 757 17.68 -25.32 30.66
C LYS A 757 17.72 -25.10 29.16
N LEU A 758 16.76 -25.67 28.42
CA LEU A 758 16.65 -25.49 26.98
C LEU A 758 16.38 -24.01 26.62
N GLY A 759 15.59 -23.31 27.44
CA GLY A 759 15.30 -21.88 27.29
C GLY A 759 16.54 -21.00 27.44
N THR A 760 17.40 -21.28 28.43
CA THR A 760 18.71 -20.61 28.59
C THR A 760 19.63 -20.89 27.40
N THR A 761 19.71 -22.14 26.93
CA THR A 761 20.52 -22.49 25.74
C THR A 761 20.02 -21.76 24.49
N CYS A 762 18.71 -21.74 24.24
CA CYS A 762 18.10 -21.04 23.12
C CYS A 762 18.39 -19.52 23.17
N LEU A 763 18.10 -18.90 24.31
CA LEU A 763 18.23 -17.45 24.49
C LEU A 763 19.69 -16.98 24.39
N ASN A 764 20.65 -17.77 24.88
CA ASN A 764 22.07 -17.43 24.74
C ASN A 764 22.52 -17.47 23.27
N LYS A 765 22.11 -18.48 22.49
CA LYS A 765 22.40 -18.53 21.05
C LYS A 765 21.75 -17.37 20.29
N LEU A 766 20.48 -17.08 20.59
CA LEU A 766 19.76 -15.95 19.99
C LEU A 766 20.43 -14.59 20.29
N LYS A 767 20.96 -14.41 21.51
CA LYS A 767 21.73 -13.21 21.87
C LYS A 767 23.06 -13.10 21.12
N THR A 768 23.75 -14.22 20.87
CA THR A 768 24.97 -14.23 20.03
C THR A 768 24.64 -13.83 18.59
N ALA A 769 23.64 -14.49 17.97
CA ALA A 769 23.17 -14.19 16.64
C ALA A 769 22.74 -12.71 16.48
N PHE A 770 21.96 -12.19 17.42
CA PHE A 770 21.55 -10.79 17.40
C PHE A 770 22.71 -9.82 17.68
N ALA A 771 23.74 -10.22 18.42
CA ALA A 771 24.88 -9.36 18.71
C ALA A 771 25.59 -8.91 17.43
N THR A 772 25.72 -9.77 16.41
CA THR A 772 26.30 -9.42 15.10
C THR A 772 25.62 -8.21 14.46
N PHE A 773 24.29 -8.15 14.51
CA PHE A 773 23.50 -7.03 14.01
C PHE A 773 23.61 -5.81 14.93
N GLN A 774 23.55 -6.02 16.23
CA GLN A 774 23.69 -4.96 17.22
C GLN A 774 25.08 -4.28 17.17
N THR A 775 26.16 -5.01 16.93
CA THR A 775 27.50 -4.45 16.69
C THR A 775 27.65 -3.82 15.31
N ASN A 776 26.71 -4.09 14.40
CA ASN A 776 26.69 -3.66 13.01
C ASN A 776 27.85 -4.26 12.19
N THR A 777 28.03 -5.58 12.36
CA THR A 777 29.13 -6.38 11.78
C THR A 777 28.64 -7.61 11.00
N GLN A 778 27.35 -7.66 10.66
CA GLN A 778 26.80 -8.62 9.70
C GLN A 778 27.41 -8.43 8.29
N GLN A 779 27.23 -9.40 7.39
CA GLN A 779 27.82 -9.40 6.04
C GLN A 779 27.70 -8.05 5.28
N TRP A 780 26.54 -7.38 5.42
CA TRP A 780 26.31 -6.02 4.91
C TRP A 780 25.84 -5.10 6.05
N PRO A 781 26.78 -4.35 6.67
CA PRO A 781 26.45 -3.38 7.71
C PRO A 781 25.42 -2.35 7.24
N LEU A 782 24.60 -1.85 8.17
CA LEU A 782 23.80 -0.66 7.96
C LEU A 782 24.69 0.59 8.04
N ILE A 783 24.37 1.63 7.28
CA ILE A 783 25.03 2.94 7.36
C ILE A 783 23.98 4.05 7.40
N TYR A 784 24.27 5.15 8.12
CA TYR A 784 23.39 6.31 8.09
C TYR A 784 23.62 7.13 6.81
N ASP A 785 22.60 7.19 5.97
CA ASP A 785 22.56 8.08 4.81
C ASP A 785 22.21 9.52 5.23
N THR A 786 23.09 10.46 4.89
CA THR A 786 22.93 11.89 5.16
C THR A 786 22.15 12.65 4.08
N THR A 787 21.73 12.01 2.99
CA THR A 787 20.94 12.61 1.90
C THR A 787 19.43 12.51 2.17
N TYR A 788 18.92 11.31 2.48
CA TYR A 788 17.51 11.08 2.83
C TYR A 788 17.30 10.76 4.32
N ALA A 789 18.34 10.98 5.13
CA ALA A 789 18.34 10.89 6.59
C ALA A 789 17.75 9.57 7.10
N GLY A 790 18.51 8.49 6.97
CA GLY A 790 18.02 7.14 7.25
C GLY A 790 19.08 6.07 7.39
N LEU A 791 18.68 4.87 7.82
CA LEU A 791 19.54 3.69 7.87
C LEU A 791 19.31 2.84 6.62
N ILE A 792 20.38 2.47 5.93
CA ILE A 792 20.33 1.65 4.72
C ILE A 792 21.39 0.55 4.73
N SER A 793 21.09 -0.62 4.15
CA SER A 793 22.08 -1.66 3.88
C SER A 793 23.18 -1.13 2.96
N THR A 794 24.44 -1.46 3.25
CA THR A 794 25.59 -1.12 2.39
C THR A 794 25.64 -1.92 1.08
N GLN A 795 24.87 -3.00 0.97
CA GLN A 795 24.93 -3.98 -0.12
C GLN A 795 24.71 -3.39 -1.52
N GLY A 796 23.71 -2.52 -1.70
CA GLY A 796 23.37 -1.96 -3.01
C GLY A 796 24.44 -1.04 -3.59
N PHE A 797 25.35 -0.51 -2.78
CA PHE A 797 26.53 0.23 -3.26
C PHE A 797 27.57 -0.69 -3.94
N SER A 798 27.47 -2.00 -3.78
CA SER A 798 28.38 -2.99 -4.38
C SER A 798 27.67 -3.97 -5.34
N GLN A 799 26.38 -4.23 -5.13
CA GLN A 799 25.60 -5.23 -5.89
C GLN A 799 24.44 -4.65 -6.72
N GLY A 800 24.14 -3.35 -6.59
CA GLY A 800 23.12 -2.64 -7.37
C GLY A 800 21.85 -2.28 -6.57
N SER A 801 21.03 -1.40 -7.14
CA SER A 801 19.89 -0.79 -6.41
C SER A 801 18.79 -1.76 -5.98
N LEU A 802 18.72 -2.97 -6.54
CA LEU A 802 17.73 -4.01 -6.19
C LEU A 802 18.25 -5.06 -5.18
N SER A 803 19.47 -4.92 -4.69
CA SER A 803 20.02 -5.84 -3.67
C SER A 803 19.31 -5.67 -2.32
N ASP A 804 19.13 -6.78 -1.60
CA ASP A 804 18.26 -6.86 -0.41
C ASP A 804 16.91 -6.18 -0.68
N PHE A 805 16.22 -6.60 -1.75
CA PHE A 805 14.91 -6.08 -2.22
C PHE A 805 14.87 -4.57 -2.53
N GLY A 806 16.02 -3.91 -2.51
CA GLY A 806 16.16 -2.47 -2.66
C GLY A 806 16.26 -1.70 -1.34
N ASN A 807 16.62 -2.36 -0.23
CA ASN A 807 16.85 -1.71 1.08
C ASN A 807 17.83 -0.54 0.98
N THR A 808 18.90 -0.63 0.17
CA THR A 808 19.80 0.50 -0.05
C THR A 808 19.10 1.73 -0.69
N TRP A 809 18.04 1.51 -1.45
CA TRP A 809 17.17 2.51 -2.09
C TRP A 809 15.84 2.72 -1.32
N TYR A 810 15.81 2.47 -0.01
CA TYR A 810 14.65 2.70 0.88
C TYR A 810 13.39 1.86 0.60
N ASN A 811 13.51 0.75 -0.13
CA ASN A 811 12.43 -0.25 -0.17
C ASN A 811 12.35 -1.00 1.16
N ASP A 812 11.12 -1.31 1.59
CA ASP A 812 10.82 -2.45 2.46
C ASP A 812 11.42 -2.38 3.88
N HIS A 813 11.84 -1.19 4.34
CA HIS A 813 12.45 -1.01 5.67
C HIS A 813 11.54 -1.48 6.81
N HIS A 814 10.23 -1.27 6.71
CA HIS A 814 9.24 -1.73 7.69
C HIS A 814 9.16 -3.27 7.71
N PHE A 815 9.11 -3.93 6.55
CA PHE A 815 9.19 -5.38 6.45
C PHE A 815 10.50 -5.91 7.06
N HIS A 816 11.64 -5.40 6.58
CA HIS A 816 12.98 -5.87 6.95
C HIS A 816 13.22 -5.68 8.45
N TYR A 817 13.10 -4.45 8.95
CA TYR A 817 13.50 -4.10 10.32
C TYR A 817 12.45 -4.54 11.35
N GLY A 818 11.18 -4.68 10.97
CA GLY A 818 10.11 -5.19 11.83
C GLY A 818 10.46 -6.55 12.45
N TYR A 819 11.05 -7.46 11.66
CA TYR A 819 11.52 -8.75 12.19
C TYR A 819 12.65 -8.63 13.23
N HIS A 820 13.63 -7.73 13.01
CA HIS A 820 14.72 -7.49 13.96
C HIS A 820 14.20 -6.88 15.27
N ILE A 821 13.28 -5.91 15.16
CA ILE A 821 12.62 -5.27 16.31
C ILE A 821 11.79 -6.30 17.10
N HIS A 822 11.07 -7.20 16.41
CA HIS A 822 10.29 -8.26 17.05
C HIS A 822 11.20 -9.26 17.80
N ALA A 823 12.31 -9.68 17.18
CA ALA A 823 13.30 -10.52 17.84
C ALA A 823 13.89 -9.84 19.09
N ALA A 824 14.25 -8.56 19.00
CA ALA A 824 14.76 -7.78 20.13
C ALA A 824 13.75 -7.63 21.28
N ALA A 825 12.47 -7.42 20.95
CA ALA A 825 11.37 -7.36 21.93
C ALA A 825 11.24 -8.68 22.71
N ILE A 826 11.31 -9.81 22.02
CA ILE A 826 11.28 -11.14 22.65
C ILE A 826 12.52 -11.36 23.53
N ILE A 827 13.72 -10.98 23.08
CA ILE A 827 14.94 -11.09 23.91
C ILE A 827 14.80 -10.24 25.19
N GLY A 828 14.28 -9.01 25.08
CA GLY A 828 14.04 -8.12 26.21
C GLY A 828 12.98 -8.59 27.21
N HIS A 829 11.95 -9.29 26.72
CA HIS A 829 10.93 -9.95 27.56
C HIS A 829 11.51 -11.16 28.31
N LEU A 830 12.29 -12.00 27.61
CA LEU A 830 12.88 -13.21 28.18
C LEU A 830 14.08 -12.94 29.10
N ASP A 831 14.79 -11.83 28.90
CA ASP A 831 15.81 -11.33 29.82
C ASP A 831 15.89 -9.79 29.81
N PRO A 832 15.22 -9.13 30.78
CA PRO A 832 15.30 -7.68 30.94
C PRO A 832 16.71 -7.13 31.19
N THR A 833 17.69 -7.95 31.62
CA THR A 833 19.09 -7.48 31.79
C THR A 833 19.80 -7.27 30.44
N TRP A 834 19.28 -7.85 29.36
CA TRP A 834 19.75 -7.59 28.00
C TRP A 834 19.37 -6.19 27.49
N LEU A 835 18.45 -5.47 28.13
CA LEU A 835 17.97 -4.14 27.72
C LEU A 835 18.97 -2.99 28.05
N THR A 836 20.24 -3.22 27.73
CA THR A 836 21.34 -2.25 27.87
C THR A 836 21.13 -1.03 26.97
N ALA A 837 21.79 0.10 27.29
CA ALA A 837 21.73 1.31 26.48
C ALA A 837 22.19 1.07 25.02
N ALA A 838 23.22 0.25 24.80
CA ALA A 838 23.73 -0.06 23.47
C ALA A 838 22.71 -0.86 22.63
N ASN A 839 21.96 -1.76 23.27
CA ASN A 839 20.93 -2.55 22.61
C ASN A 839 19.68 -1.68 22.34
N LYS A 840 19.29 -0.83 23.30
CA LYS A 840 18.17 0.11 23.11
C LYS A 840 18.44 1.13 22.01
N VAL A 841 19.64 1.70 21.93
CA VAL A 841 20.03 2.64 20.87
C VAL A 841 19.95 2.00 19.49
N TYR A 842 20.41 0.75 19.33
CA TYR A 842 20.32 0.04 18.05
C TYR A 842 18.87 -0.12 17.57
N VAL A 843 18.00 -0.69 18.42
CA VAL A 843 16.61 -0.98 18.04
C VAL A 843 15.78 0.31 17.88
N ASN A 844 15.98 1.31 18.75
CA ASN A 844 15.28 2.60 18.60
C ASN A 844 15.66 3.31 17.29
N ASN A 845 16.89 3.18 16.79
CA ASN A 845 17.27 3.78 15.51
C ASN A 845 16.62 3.06 14.31
N LEU A 846 16.44 1.74 14.36
CA LEU A 846 15.62 1.02 13.36
C LEU A 846 14.17 1.52 13.32
N ILE A 847 13.56 1.76 14.49
CA ILE A 847 12.18 2.26 14.60
C ILE A 847 12.08 3.73 14.14
N ARG A 848 13.05 4.57 14.52
CA ARG A 848 13.10 5.99 14.09
C ARG A 848 13.19 6.11 12.57
N ASP A 849 13.92 5.22 11.89
CA ASP A 849 14.00 5.22 10.44
C ASP A 849 12.64 5.06 9.74
N VAL A 850 11.83 4.10 10.19
CA VAL A 850 10.56 3.77 9.53
C VAL A 850 9.38 4.60 10.05
N ALA A 851 9.44 5.02 11.32
CA ALA A 851 8.31 5.61 12.06
C ALA A 851 8.72 6.59 13.16
N ASN A 852 9.73 7.45 12.91
CA ASN A 852 9.89 8.68 13.70
C ASN A 852 8.53 9.44 13.74
N PRO A 853 7.94 9.69 14.92
CA PRO A 853 6.64 10.33 15.02
C PRO A 853 6.70 11.86 15.06
N SER A 854 7.89 12.48 15.04
CA SER A 854 8.07 13.89 15.40
C SER A 854 9.12 14.62 14.57
N ALA A 855 8.77 15.78 13.99
CA ALA A 855 9.71 16.65 13.28
C ALA A 855 10.78 17.31 14.18
N ASN A 856 10.77 17.00 15.48
CA ASN A 856 11.83 17.36 16.42
C ASN A 856 13.07 16.46 16.30
N ASP A 857 12.92 15.24 15.77
CA ASP A 857 14.06 14.39 15.44
C ASP A 857 14.64 14.80 14.09
N GLN A 858 15.84 15.39 14.14
CA GLN A 858 16.53 15.95 12.97
C GLN A 858 17.25 14.90 12.12
N TYR A 859 17.21 13.62 12.53
CA TYR A 859 17.94 12.53 11.86
C TYR A 859 17.06 11.60 11.04
N TYR A 860 15.72 11.72 11.09
CA TYR A 860 14.81 10.83 10.37
C TYR A 860 13.52 11.54 9.95
N PRO A 861 12.97 11.29 8.74
CA PRO A 861 11.73 11.93 8.32
C PRO A 861 10.53 11.37 9.09
N VAL A 862 9.51 12.20 9.29
CA VAL A 862 8.32 11.80 10.07
C VAL A 862 7.57 10.68 9.34
N MET A 863 7.44 9.52 9.98
CA MET A 863 6.64 8.38 9.49
C MET A 863 7.05 7.93 8.07
N ARG A 864 8.34 7.63 7.82
CA ARG A 864 8.87 7.26 6.50
C ARG A 864 7.97 6.26 5.76
N ALA A 865 7.68 5.11 6.37
CA ALA A 865 6.87 4.05 5.77
C ALA A 865 5.37 4.32 5.90
N PHE A 866 4.83 4.24 7.13
CA PHE A 866 3.40 4.40 7.42
C PHE A 866 2.84 5.73 6.90
N ASP A 867 1.75 5.70 6.15
CA ASP A 867 1.06 6.89 5.65
C ASP A 867 -0.33 7.04 6.29
N TRP A 868 -0.38 7.92 7.30
CA TRP A 868 -1.60 8.30 8.01
C TRP A 868 -2.78 8.72 7.11
N PHE A 869 -2.58 9.18 5.87
CA PHE A 869 -3.70 9.52 4.98
C PHE A 869 -4.33 8.30 4.30
N VAL A 870 -3.58 7.25 4.01
CA VAL A 870 -4.12 6.00 3.43
C VAL A 870 -4.40 4.94 4.49
N GLY A 871 -3.79 5.11 5.67
CA GLY A 871 -3.96 4.28 6.86
C GLY A 871 -3.10 3.01 6.88
N HIS A 872 -2.15 2.86 5.95
CA HIS A 872 -1.21 1.74 5.84
C HIS A 872 0.16 2.25 5.36
N SER A 873 1.16 1.36 5.20
CA SER A 873 2.48 1.75 4.71
C SER A 873 2.59 1.81 3.19
N TRP A 874 3.70 2.38 2.72
CA TRP A 874 4.18 2.29 1.34
C TRP A 874 5.59 1.74 1.32
N SER A 875 5.79 0.59 0.70
CA SER A 875 7.06 -0.15 0.67
C SER A 875 8.10 0.50 -0.23
N LYS A 876 7.69 1.00 -1.41
CA LYS A 876 8.62 1.55 -2.40
C LYS A 876 9.34 2.83 -1.96
N GLY A 877 10.66 2.76 -1.89
CA GLY A 877 11.57 3.86 -1.62
C GLY A 877 11.86 4.75 -2.83
N ILE A 878 13.12 5.13 -3.02
CA ILE A 878 13.57 6.15 -3.98
C ILE A 878 13.74 5.61 -5.42
N PHE A 879 12.69 4.97 -5.92
CA PHE A 879 12.53 4.61 -7.33
C PHE A 879 11.45 5.49 -7.99
N GLU A 880 11.73 6.01 -9.19
CA GLU A 880 10.71 6.60 -10.05
C GLU A 880 9.76 5.50 -10.56
N ALA A 881 8.45 5.71 -10.47
CA ALA A 881 7.45 4.69 -10.80
C ALA A 881 6.15 5.30 -11.36
N GLY A 882 5.76 4.87 -12.56
CA GLY A 882 4.57 5.36 -13.26
C GLY A 882 3.22 4.96 -12.64
N ASP A 883 3.18 3.86 -11.87
CA ASP A 883 2.03 3.50 -11.02
C ASP A 883 2.13 4.04 -9.58
N GLY A 884 3.21 4.78 -9.28
CA GLY A 884 3.48 5.37 -7.97
C GLY A 884 4.11 4.40 -6.98
N LYS A 885 3.80 4.62 -5.70
CA LYS A 885 4.19 3.73 -4.60
C LYS A 885 3.32 2.49 -4.57
N ASP A 886 3.80 1.45 -3.91
CA ASP A 886 3.10 0.19 -3.69
C ASP A 886 3.40 -0.44 -2.33
N GLU A 887 2.53 -1.37 -1.97
CA GLU A 887 2.51 -2.18 -0.75
C GLU A 887 1.97 -3.57 -1.14
N GLU A 888 2.69 -4.63 -0.78
CA GLU A 888 2.38 -6.04 -1.14
C GLU A 888 2.11 -6.84 0.13
N SER A 889 3.12 -6.96 0.99
CA SER A 889 3.11 -7.79 2.18
C SER A 889 2.40 -7.09 3.36
N SER A 890 1.08 -6.97 3.24
CA SER A 890 0.20 -6.35 4.25
C SER A 890 0.34 -6.94 5.66
N SER A 891 0.84 -8.17 5.79
CA SER A 891 1.14 -8.83 7.06
C SER A 891 2.54 -8.54 7.60
N GLU A 892 3.52 -8.22 6.76
CA GLU A 892 4.79 -7.65 7.21
C GLU A 892 4.63 -6.18 7.64
N ASP A 893 3.71 -5.43 7.02
CA ASP A 893 3.29 -4.09 7.49
C ASP A 893 2.71 -4.15 8.92
N PHE A 894 1.67 -4.97 9.18
CA PHE A 894 1.14 -5.06 10.55
C PHE A 894 2.10 -5.72 11.55
N ASN A 895 3.02 -6.59 11.10
CA ASN A 895 4.10 -7.13 11.94
C ASN A 895 5.06 -6.03 12.42
N MET A 896 5.38 -5.01 11.61
CA MET A 896 6.22 -3.89 12.03
C MET A 896 5.61 -3.12 13.22
N TRP A 897 4.31 -2.80 13.17
CA TRP A 897 3.68 -1.96 14.21
C TRP A 897 3.40 -2.75 15.50
N TYR A 898 3.16 -4.05 15.38
CA TYR A 898 3.17 -4.98 16.51
C TYR A 898 4.58 -5.16 17.09
N ALA A 899 5.63 -5.30 16.27
CA ALA A 899 7.01 -5.34 16.74
C ALA A 899 7.38 -4.07 17.54
N GLN A 900 7.01 -2.89 17.03
CA GLN A 900 7.14 -1.61 17.73
C GLN A 900 6.34 -1.61 19.06
N LYS A 901 5.11 -2.15 19.09
CA LYS A 901 4.32 -2.29 20.33
C LYS A 901 5.08 -3.13 21.36
N MET A 902 5.53 -4.31 20.96
CA MET A 902 6.16 -5.27 21.87
C MET A 902 7.52 -4.77 22.36
N TRP A 903 8.26 -4.04 21.51
CA TRP A 903 9.49 -3.37 21.91
C TRP A 903 9.23 -2.24 22.92
N ALA A 904 8.25 -1.37 22.64
CA ALA A 904 7.85 -0.28 23.52
C ALA A 904 7.49 -0.79 24.92
N ASN A 905 6.69 -1.87 24.98
CA ASN A 905 6.27 -2.52 26.22
C ASN A 905 7.46 -2.97 27.07
N VAL A 906 8.46 -3.66 26.48
CA VAL A 906 9.63 -4.14 27.25
C VAL A 906 10.61 -3.04 27.64
N ILE A 907 10.68 -1.92 26.90
CA ILE A 907 11.53 -0.78 27.30
C ILE A 907 10.87 0.20 28.26
N GLY A 908 9.54 0.15 28.42
CA GLY A 908 8.73 1.06 29.24
C GLY A 908 8.27 2.35 28.55
N ASP A 909 8.19 2.36 27.21
CA ASP A 909 7.77 3.52 26.41
C ASP A 909 6.26 3.51 26.16
N ASN A 910 5.51 4.12 27.08
CA ASN A 910 4.04 4.19 27.01
C ASN A 910 3.54 5.00 25.81
N ASP A 911 4.29 6.00 25.34
CA ASP A 911 3.88 6.85 24.22
C ASP A 911 4.01 6.08 22.89
N MET A 912 5.11 5.33 22.73
CA MET A 912 5.29 4.43 21.59
C MET A 912 4.35 3.24 21.62
N GLU A 913 4.06 2.64 22.79
CA GLU A 913 3.11 1.54 22.87
C GLU A 913 1.68 2.02 22.54
N ALA A 914 1.25 3.15 23.11
CA ALA A 914 -0.03 3.78 22.78
C ALA A 914 -0.15 4.08 21.28
N ARG A 915 0.88 4.71 20.69
CA ARG A 915 0.94 5.00 19.25
C ARG A 915 0.85 3.72 18.41
N SER A 916 1.56 2.66 18.78
CA SER A 916 1.50 1.37 18.05
C SER A 916 0.12 0.72 18.10
N ASN A 917 -0.56 0.71 19.25
CA ASN A 917 -1.92 0.17 19.35
C ASN A 917 -2.88 0.94 18.43
N LEU A 918 -2.78 2.27 18.38
CA LEU A 918 -3.55 3.12 17.48
C LEU A 918 -3.24 2.85 16.01
N MET A 919 -1.95 2.79 15.63
CA MET A 919 -1.52 2.49 14.26
C MET A 919 -2.07 1.13 13.80
N LEU A 920 -2.03 0.09 14.64
CA LEU A 920 -2.61 -1.22 14.34
C LEU A 920 -4.13 -1.19 14.13
N ALA A 921 -4.87 -0.34 14.84
CA ALA A 921 -6.31 -0.19 14.63
C ALA A 921 -6.63 0.52 13.29
N VAL A 922 -5.88 1.56 12.95
CA VAL A 922 -5.98 2.23 11.64
C VAL A 922 -5.63 1.25 10.51
N ILE A 923 -4.57 0.44 10.68
CA ILE A 923 -4.15 -0.57 9.70
C ILE A 923 -5.17 -1.71 9.54
N LYS A 924 -5.82 -2.14 10.63
CA LYS A 924 -6.94 -3.09 10.56
C LYS A 924 -8.05 -2.55 9.66
N ARG A 925 -8.39 -1.27 9.81
CA ARG A 925 -9.47 -0.64 9.03
C ARG A 925 -9.09 -0.40 7.57
N SER A 926 -7.90 0.13 7.30
CA SER A 926 -7.44 0.44 5.95
C SER A 926 -7.19 -0.82 5.12
N LEU A 927 -6.48 -1.82 5.67
CA LEU A 927 -6.17 -3.06 4.95
C LEU A 927 -7.45 -3.83 4.61
N ASN A 928 -8.42 -3.96 5.53
CA ASN A 928 -9.72 -4.58 5.22
C ASN A 928 -10.63 -3.71 4.32
N SER A 929 -10.30 -2.43 4.12
CA SER A 929 -10.96 -1.60 3.09
C SER A 929 -10.36 -1.82 1.70
N TYR A 930 -9.03 -1.95 1.60
CA TYR A 930 -8.30 -1.80 0.33
C TYR A 930 -7.55 -3.05 -0.15
N MET A 931 -6.97 -3.86 0.73
CA MET A 931 -6.07 -4.97 0.38
C MET A 931 -6.62 -6.36 0.73
N LEU A 932 -7.37 -6.48 1.83
CA LEU A 932 -8.00 -7.70 2.33
C LEU A 932 -9.51 -7.58 2.06
N MET A 933 -9.96 -8.12 0.93
CA MET A 933 -11.32 -7.95 0.42
C MET A 933 -12.18 -9.15 0.81
N ASP A 934 -12.90 -9.07 1.93
CA ASP A 934 -13.96 -10.05 2.21
C ASP A 934 -15.14 -9.85 1.21
N THR A 935 -16.01 -10.85 1.17
CA THR A 935 -17.18 -10.97 0.30
C THR A 935 -18.21 -9.84 0.40
N ASP A 936 -18.14 -9.01 1.45
CA ASP A 936 -18.98 -7.82 1.68
C ASP A 936 -18.26 -6.49 1.37
N ASN A 937 -17.01 -6.53 0.89
CA ASN A 937 -16.28 -5.32 0.48
C ASN A 937 -17.06 -4.57 -0.63
N THR A 938 -17.19 -3.26 -0.47
CA THR A 938 -17.91 -2.36 -1.42
C THR A 938 -17.01 -1.23 -1.94
N ILE A 939 -15.72 -1.31 -1.66
CA ILE A 939 -14.72 -0.26 -1.89
C ILE A 939 -13.91 -0.54 -3.16
N GLN A 940 -13.50 -1.80 -3.34
CA GLN A 940 -12.80 -2.27 -4.54
C GLN A 940 -13.80 -2.65 -5.65
N PRO A 941 -13.37 -2.74 -6.93
CA PRO A 941 -14.28 -3.07 -8.02
C PRO A 941 -14.96 -4.44 -7.85
N ALA A 942 -16.26 -4.51 -8.14
CA ALA A 942 -17.07 -5.73 -7.96
C ALA A 942 -16.58 -6.94 -8.78
N ASN A 943 -15.88 -6.70 -9.90
CA ASN A 943 -15.23 -7.73 -10.72
C ASN A 943 -13.82 -8.12 -10.23
N PHE A 944 -13.31 -7.50 -9.17
CA PHE A 944 -11.96 -7.73 -8.62
C PHE A 944 -12.00 -8.32 -7.20
N ILE A 945 -13.01 -7.98 -6.37
CA ILE A 945 -13.17 -8.46 -4.98
C ILE A 945 -13.05 -9.97 -4.81
N GLY A 946 -13.52 -10.78 -5.79
CA GLY A 946 -13.40 -12.24 -5.77
C GLY A 946 -11.96 -12.80 -5.74
N ASN A 947 -10.94 -11.95 -5.83
CA ASN A 947 -9.55 -12.28 -5.58
C ASN A 947 -9.21 -12.48 -4.08
N PHE A 948 -10.06 -12.01 -3.16
CA PHE A 948 -9.84 -11.89 -1.70
C PHE A 948 -8.66 -11.02 -1.24
N VAL A 949 -7.60 -10.92 -2.03
CA VAL A 949 -6.46 -10.03 -1.76
C VAL A 949 -6.09 -9.25 -3.02
N THR A 950 -5.55 -8.05 -2.86
CA THR A 950 -5.09 -7.23 -3.99
C THR A 950 -3.96 -7.89 -4.78
N GLY A 951 -3.17 -8.76 -4.16
CA GLY A 951 -1.76 -8.86 -4.53
C GLY A 951 -1.10 -7.51 -4.22
N ILE A 952 -0.26 -7.02 -5.14
CA ILE A 952 0.40 -5.73 -4.99
C ILE A 952 -0.62 -4.59 -5.19
N LEU A 953 -0.82 -3.76 -4.17
CA LEU A 953 -1.60 -2.52 -4.25
C LEU A 953 -0.66 -1.35 -4.57
N PHE A 954 -0.93 -0.62 -5.66
CA PHE A 954 -0.22 0.60 -6.04
C PHE A 954 -1.10 1.84 -5.79
N MET A 955 -0.50 3.04 -5.88
CA MET A 955 -1.25 4.30 -5.95
C MET A 955 -2.12 4.41 -7.21
N ASN A 956 -1.78 3.71 -8.31
CA ASN A 956 -2.47 3.81 -9.61
C ASN A 956 -3.20 2.54 -10.08
N LYS A 957 -2.86 1.36 -9.54
CA LYS A 957 -3.45 0.06 -9.91
C LYS A 957 -3.54 -0.90 -8.72
N ALA A 958 -4.30 -1.98 -8.85
CA ALA A 958 -4.14 -3.18 -8.01
C ALA A 958 -3.97 -4.40 -8.92
N ASP A 959 -3.06 -5.31 -8.57
CA ASP A 959 -2.60 -6.38 -9.46
C ASP A 959 -2.39 -7.69 -8.68
N HIS A 960 -3.28 -8.66 -8.92
CA HIS A 960 -3.34 -9.95 -8.22
C HIS A 960 -2.24 -10.90 -8.73
N THR A 961 -1.01 -10.56 -8.33
CA THR A 961 0.27 -11.23 -8.60
C THR A 961 1.19 -10.99 -7.40
N THR A 962 2.36 -11.64 -7.34
CA THR A 962 3.48 -11.17 -6.51
C THR A 962 4.69 -10.78 -7.37
N TYR A 963 5.69 -10.16 -6.75
CA TYR A 963 7.01 -9.90 -7.38
C TYR A 963 7.82 -11.16 -7.71
N PHE A 964 7.45 -12.32 -7.18
CA PHE A 964 8.22 -13.58 -7.25
C PHE A 964 7.44 -14.76 -7.87
N GLY A 965 6.15 -14.61 -8.17
CA GLY A 965 5.39 -15.57 -8.98
C GLY A 965 3.88 -15.35 -8.98
N THR A 966 3.18 -16.20 -9.72
CA THR A 966 1.72 -16.10 -9.96
C THR A 966 0.93 -17.33 -9.48
N LEU A 967 1.53 -18.18 -8.64
CA LEU A 967 0.80 -19.30 -8.04
C LEU A 967 -0.10 -18.78 -6.91
N GLU A 968 -1.33 -19.28 -6.83
CA GLU A 968 -2.36 -18.82 -5.87
C GLU A 968 -1.86 -18.92 -4.40
N GLN A 969 -1.06 -19.94 -4.04
CA GLN A 969 -0.48 -20.01 -2.68
C GLN A 969 0.57 -18.95 -2.38
N TYR A 970 1.20 -18.34 -3.40
CA TYR A 970 2.12 -17.20 -3.24
C TYR A 970 1.31 -15.92 -3.03
N ILE A 971 0.34 -15.67 -3.92
CA ILE A 971 -0.46 -14.43 -3.93
C ILE A 971 -1.32 -14.33 -2.68
N GLN A 972 -1.96 -15.42 -2.23
CA GLN A 972 -2.73 -15.42 -0.98
C GLN A 972 -1.84 -15.49 0.26
N GLY A 973 -0.69 -16.17 0.15
CA GLY A 973 0.22 -16.42 1.26
C GLY A 973 1.07 -15.22 1.69
N ILE A 974 1.41 -14.31 0.77
CA ILE A 974 2.21 -13.11 1.10
C ILE A 974 1.47 -12.17 2.07
N HIS A 975 0.13 -12.09 1.96
CA HIS A 975 -0.72 -11.35 2.90
C HIS A 975 -0.96 -12.07 4.24
N ALA A 976 -0.33 -13.23 4.48
CA ALA A 976 -0.48 -14.06 5.68
C ALA A 976 0.85 -14.36 6.40
N ILE A 977 2.00 -13.94 5.86
CA ILE A 977 3.32 -14.09 6.50
C ILE A 977 3.77 -12.76 7.13
N PRO A 978 4.29 -12.74 8.38
CA PRO A 978 4.32 -13.84 9.34
C PRO A 978 2.98 -13.99 10.09
N SER A 979 2.56 -15.23 10.38
CA SER A 979 1.40 -15.49 11.25
C SER A 979 1.83 -15.51 12.73
N ILE A 980 1.37 -14.50 13.45
CA ILE A 980 1.81 -14.06 14.79
C ILE A 980 0.59 -13.64 15.64
N SER A 981 0.79 -13.26 16.91
CA SER A 981 -0.31 -12.96 17.85
C SER A 981 -1.31 -11.90 17.35
N VAL A 982 -0.88 -10.92 16.54
CA VAL A 982 -1.75 -9.87 16.00
C VAL A 982 -2.46 -10.26 14.69
N SER A 983 -2.08 -11.36 14.03
CA SER A 983 -2.60 -11.70 12.70
C SER A 983 -4.12 -11.89 12.74
N GLY A 984 -4.65 -12.63 13.72
CA GLY A 984 -6.10 -12.80 13.92
C GLY A 984 -6.86 -11.54 14.38
N TYR A 985 -6.18 -10.43 14.67
CA TYR A 985 -6.79 -9.11 14.92
C TYR A 985 -6.97 -8.31 13.63
N VAL A 986 -6.02 -8.39 12.69
CA VAL A 986 -6.12 -7.71 11.38
C VAL A 986 -6.85 -8.58 10.36
N ARG A 987 -6.41 -9.82 10.17
CA ARG A 987 -7.04 -10.84 9.32
C ARG A 987 -8.09 -11.56 10.15
N GLN A 988 -9.34 -11.12 10.06
CA GLN A 988 -10.41 -11.67 10.90
C GLN A 988 -10.70 -13.15 10.57
N PRO A 989 -11.07 -14.00 11.56
CA PRO A 989 -11.35 -15.42 11.33
C PRO A 989 -12.40 -15.71 10.24
N THR A 990 -13.36 -14.81 10.02
CA THR A 990 -14.35 -14.92 8.94
C THR A 990 -13.72 -14.75 7.57
N PHE A 991 -12.93 -13.70 7.36
CA PHE A 991 -12.18 -13.44 6.14
C PHE A 991 -11.25 -14.62 5.82
N ILE A 992 -10.51 -15.12 6.82
CA ILE A 992 -9.62 -16.28 6.66
C ILE A 992 -10.41 -17.53 6.25
N GLN A 993 -11.60 -17.78 6.82
CA GLN A 993 -12.47 -18.89 6.41
C GLN A 993 -12.96 -18.73 4.96
N HIS A 994 -13.48 -17.56 4.60
CA HIS A 994 -14.00 -17.31 3.25
C HIS A 994 -12.90 -17.38 2.17
N GLN A 995 -11.73 -16.80 2.44
CA GLN A 995 -10.53 -16.88 1.60
C GLN A 995 -10.06 -18.34 1.47
N TRP A 996 -10.03 -19.10 2.57
CA TRP A 996 -9.63 -20.49 2.56
C TRP A 996 -10.57 -21.33 1.69
N ASP A 997 -11.89 -21.23 1.92
CA ASP A 997 -12.88 -22.01 1.20
C ASP A 997 -12.89 -21.68 -0.30
N ALA A 998 -12.75 -20.40 -0.67
CA ALA A 998 -12.79 -19.94 -2.05
C ALA A 998 -11.48 -20.15 -2.85
N LYS A 999 -10.30 -19.98 -2.23
CA LYS A 999 -9.00 -19.96 -2.94
C LYS A 999 -8.03 -21.06 -2.52
N ILE A 1000 -8.05 -21.53 -1.27
CA ILE A 1000 -6.99 -22.39 -0.72
C ILE A 1000 -7.38 -23.87 -0.64
N SER A 1001 -8.63 -24.15 -0.25
CA SER A 1001 -9.17 -25.49 0.01
C SER A 1001 -8.96 -26.47 -1.15
N SER A 1002 -9.06 -25.98 -2.39
CA SER A 1002 -8.91 -26.72 -3.63
C SER A 1002 -7.45 -26.99 -4.04
N ILE A 1003 -6.52 -26.10 -3.69
CA ILE A 1003 -5.10 -26.20 -4.08
C ILE A 1003 -4.23 -26.84 -2.99
N ILE A 1004 -4.62 -26.77 -1.72
CA ILE A 1004 -3.76 -27.13 -0.57
C ILE A 1004 -3.30 -28.58 -0.58
N GLY A 1005 -4.01 -29.49 -1.27
CA GLY A 1005 -3.55 -30.85 -1.50
C GLY A 1005 -2.24 -30.91 -2.32
N GLY A 1006 -2.13 -30.09 -3.36
CA GLY A 1006 -1.02 -30.06 -4.31
C GLY A 1006 0.18 -29.18 -3.92
N VAL A 1007 0.02 -28.24 -2.98
CA VAL A 1007 1.15 -27.41 -2.49
C VAL A 1007 2.16 -28.30 -1.75
N THR A 1008 3.45 -28.21 -2.09
CA THR A 1008 4.52 -29.06 -1.52
C THR A 1008 5.66 -28.30 -0.84
N ASP A 1009 5.57 -26.97 -0.82
CA ASP A 1009 6.58 -26.01 -0.38
C ASP A 1009 6.21 -25.34 0.97
N GLY A 1010 7.02 -24.37 1.41
CA GLY A 1010 6.84 -23.63 2.66
C GLY A 1010 5.52 -22.84 2.76
N TRP A 1011 4.89 -22.49 1.62
CA TRP A 1011 3.59 -21.81 1.62
C TRP A 1011 2.48 -22.71 2.17
N LYS A 1012 2.64 -24.04 2.12
CA LYS A 1012 1.72 -24.97 2.78
C LYS A 1012 1.66 -24.71 4.30
N GLY A 1013 2.80 -24.45 4.92
CA GLY A 1013 2.88 -24.08 6.34
C GLY A 1013 2.28 -22.73 6.64
N ILE A 1014 2.58 -21.71 5.81
CA ILE A 1014 2.04 -20.35 5.96
C ILE A 1014 0.50 -20.39 5.94
N LEU A 1015 -0.08 -21.04 4.93
CA LEU A 1015 -1.53 -21.14 4.77
C LEU A 1015 -2.19 -21.89 5.94
N TYR A 1016 -1.65 -23.03 6.40
CA TYR A 1016 -2.20 -23.71 7.57
C TYR A 1016 -2.00 -22.95 8.89
N LEU A 1017 -0.97 -22.10 9.02
CA LEU A 1017 -0.75 -21.31 10.24
C LEU A 1017 -1.65 -20.08 10.30
N ASP A 1018 -2.03 -19.51 9.15
CA ASP A 1018 -3.05 -18.46 9.08
C ASP A 1018 -4.46 -19.04 9.29
N TYR A 1019 -4.78 -20.16 8.61
CA TYR A 1019 -6.05 -20.88 8.77
C TYR A 1019 -6.30 -21.37 10.21
N ALA A 1020 -5.25 -21.50 11.04
CA ALA A 1020 -5.39 -21.77 12.46
C ALA A 1020 -6.28 -20.75 13.21
N ASN A 1021 -6.40 -19.51 12.72
CA ASN A 1021 -7.28 -18.49 13.29
C ASN A 1021 -8.77 -18.78 13.02
N ALA A 1022 -9.10 -19.59 11.99
CA ALA A 1022 -10.45 -20.00 11.62
C ALA A 1022 -10.76 -21.44 12.07
N ASP A 1023 -9.97 -22.41 11.59
CA ASP A 1023 -9.99 -23.82 12.03
C ASP A 1023 -8.63 -24.23 12.63
N PRO A 1024 -8.45 -24.07 13.94
CA PRO A 1024 -7.24 -24.50 14.62
C PRO A 1024 -7.10 -26.02 14.74
N VAL A 1025 -8.17 -26.79 14.57
CA VAL A 1025 -8.14 -28.25 14.68
C VAL A 1025 -7.51 -28.84 13.42
N ALA A 1026 -7.88 -28.35 12.24
CA ALA A 1026 -7.21 -28.69 10.98
C ALA A 1026 -5.72 -28.32 11.02
N ALA A 1027 -5.40 -27.09 11.43
CA ALA A 1027 -4.01 -26.63 11.55
C ALA A 1027 -3.18 -27.47 12.51
N TRP A 1028 -3.68 -27.74 13.73
CA TRP A 1028 -3.00 -28.61 14.70
C TRP A 1028 -2.77 -30.02 14.16
N ASN A 1029 -3.78 -30.61 13.51
CA ASN A 1029 -3.67 -31.95 12.93
C ASN A 1029 -2.67 -32.01 11.78
N PHE A 1030 -2.56 -30.95 10.96
CA PHE A 1030 -1.53 -30.83 9.92
C PHE A 1030 -0.12 -30.78 10.53
N PHE A 1031 0.17 -29.82 11.41
CA PHE A 1031 1.50 -29.65 12.01
C PHE A 1031 1.90 -30.82 12.92
N ASN A 1032 0.94 -31.58 13.45
CA ASN A 1032 1.20 -32.75 14.28
C ASN A 1032 0.93 -34.10 13.58
N SER A 1033 0.82 -34.12 12.24
CA SER A 1033 0.74 -35.36 11.47
C SER A 1033 2.06 -36.13 11.52
N SER A 1034 1.99 -37.47 11.51
CA SER A 1034 3.16 -38.34 11.29
C SER A 1034 3.69 -38.28 9.84
N SER A 1035 2.94 -37.67 8.92
CA SER A 1035 3.34 -37.41 7.53
C SER A 1035 3.80 -35.96 7.29
N PHE A 1036 4.02 -35.18 8.35
CA PHE A 1036 4.50 -33.79 8.20
C PHE A 1036 5.91 -33.75 7.60
N SER A 1037 6.13 -32.89 6.61
CA SER A 1037 7.43 -32.68 5.95
C SER A 1037 8.05 -31.35 6.36
N SER A 1038 9.36 -31.33 6.61
CA SER A 1038 10.12 -30.10 6.84
C SER A 1038 10.05 -29.10 5.69
N ASN A 1039 9.78 -29.59 4.46
CA ASN A 1039 9.61 -28.74 3.28
C ASN A 1039 8.35 -27.84 3.36
N TYR A 1040 7.46 -28.08 4.32
CA TYR A 1040 6.29 -27.23 4.60
C TYR A 1040 6.61 -26.09 5.59
N LEU A 1041 7.89 -25.80 5.85
CA LEU A 1041 8.36 -24.70 6.67
C LEU A 1041 9.04 -23.65 5.76
N ASP A 1042 8.57 -22.40 5.78
CA ASP A 1042 9.34 -21.26 5.25
C ASP A 1042 10.64 -21.05 6.05
N GLY A 1043 11.62 -20.34 5.48
CA GLY A 1043 12.87 -20.01 6.17
C GLY A 1043 12.67 -19.29 7.51
N GLY A 1044 11.68 -18.38 7.60
CA GLY A 1044 11.29 -17.65 8.81
C GLY A 1044 10.33 -18.39 9.75
N MET A 1045 10.05 -19.68 9.48
CA MET A 1045 9.05 -20.46 10.21
C MET A 1045 9.67 -21.48 11.17
N SER A 1046 8.95 -21.77 12.27
CA SER A 1046 9.31 -22.84 13.21
C SER A 1046 8.12 -23.73 13.57
N LEU A 1047 8.37 -25.05 13.60
CA LEU A 1047 7.37 -26.04 13.96
C LEU A 1047 6.96 -25.93 15.44
N THR A 1048 7.88 -25.48 16.31
CA THR A 1048 7.59 -25.16 17.71
C THR A 1048 6.55 -24.05 17.83
N TRP A 1049 6.67 -22.96 17.06
CA TRP A 1049 5.69 -21.87 17.06
C TRP A 1049 4.35 -22.31 16.49
N MET A 1050 4.34 -23.06 15.38
CA MET A 1050 3.11 -23.58 14.77
C MET A 1050 2.31 -24.45 15.73
N LYS A 1051 2.97 -25.39 16.40
CA LYS A 1051 2.33 -26.26 17.39
C LYS A 1051 1.84 -25.48 18.61
N LYS A 1052 2.58 -24.45 19.06
CA LYS A 1052 2.15 -23.53 20.13
C LYS A 1052 0.88 -22.75 19.73
N LEU A 1053 0.89 -22.08 18.58
CA LEU A 1053 -0.20 -21.22 18.10
C LEU A 1053 -1.46 -22.03 17.76
N GLY A 1054 -1.31 -23.09 16.95
CA GLY A 1054 -2.44 -23.96 16.56
C GLY A 1054 -3.13 -24.57 17.78
N TYR A 1055 -2.38 -25.12 18.75
CA TYR A 1055 -3.01 -25.72 19.93
C TYR A 1055 -3.69 -24.68 20.83
N PHE A 1056 -3.10 -23.49 21.02
CA PHE A 1056 -3.75 -22.42 21.78
C PHE A 1056 -5.13 -22.08 21.20
N LEU A 1057 -5.20 -21.94 19.88
CA LEU A 1057 -6.43 -21.60 19.19
C LEU A 1057 -7.48 -22.73 19.27
N VAL A 1058 -7.08 -24.02 19.29
CA VAL A 1058 -7.99 -25.16 19.58
C VAL A 1058 -8.64 -24.97 20.95
N LEU A 1059 -7.86 -24.61 21.96
CA LEU A 1059 -8.36 -24.43 23.33
C LEU A 1059 -9.33 -23.25 23.44
N SER A 1060 -9.10 -22.16 22.70
CA SER A 1060 -10.04 -21.04 22.59
C SER A 1060 -11.33 -21.42 21.85
N TRP A 1061 -11.24 -22.22 20.77
CA TRP A 1061 -12.38 -22.66 19.97
C TRP A 1061 -13.32 -23.62 20.73
N VAL A 1062 -12.76 -24.59 21.46
CA VAL A 1062 -13.54 -25.59 22.23
C VAL A 1062 -14.39 -24.94 23.33
N HIS A 1063 -14.01 -23.77 23.84
CA HIS A 1063 -14.84 -23.05 24.81
C HIS A 1063 -16.14 -22.49 24.20
N ARG A 1064 -16.15 -22.19 22.88
CA ARG A 1064 -17.30 -21.60 22.16
C ARG A 1064 -18.43 -22.59 21.90
N THR A 1065 -18.11 -23.88 21.70
CA THR A 1065 -19.10 -24.93 21.39
C THR A 1065 -19.75 -25.56 22.63
N GLY A 1066 -19.22 -25.25 23.82
CA GLY A 1066 -19.78 -25.64 25.11
C GLY A 1066 -19.47 -27.08 25.54
N PRO A 1067 -19.57 -27.40 26.84
CA PRO A 1067 -19.13 -28.68 27.41
C PRO A 1067 -19.97 -29.90 26.99
N GLY A 1068 -21.01 -29.73 26.18
CA GLY A 1068 -21.83 -30.83 25.66
C GLY A 1068 -21.21 -31.57 24.47
N VAL A 1069 -20.30 -30.93 23.71
CA VAL A 1069 -19.70 -31.55 22.52
C VAL A 1069 -18.49 -32.40 22.91
N SER A 1070 -18.76 -33.64 23.33
CA SER A 1070 -17.73 -34.62 23.72
C SER A 1070 -16.96 -35.14 22.49
N PHE A 1071 -15.96 -34.38 22.05
CA PHE A 1071 -15.00 -34.83 21.04
C PHE A 1071 -14.14 -35.99 21.58
N PHE A 1072 -14.49 -37.21 21.19
CA PHE A 1072 -13.63 -38.37 21.40
C PHE A 1072 -12.34 -38.22 20.58
N PHE A 1073 -11.20 -38.08 21.27
CA PHE A 1073 -9.88 -38.22 20.67
C PHE A 1073 -9.64 -39.68 20.25
N LEU A 1074 -10.14 -40.07 19.07
CA LEU A 1074 -9.92 -41.40 18.50
C LEU A 1074 -8.43 -41.63 18.20
N SER A 1075 -7.78 -42.40 19.07
CA SER A 1075 -6.40 -42.83 18.93
C SER A 1075 -6.28 -43.98 17.93
N TYR A 1076 -6.05 -43.67 16.65
CA TYR A 1076 -5.63 -44.69 15.68
C TYR A 1076 -4.11 -44.89 15.74
N GLY A 1077 -3.70 -45.87 16.55
CA GLY A 1077 -2.45 -46.61 16.35
C GLY A 1077 -2.73 -47.85 15.50
N PRO A 1078 -1.79 -48.34 14.68
CA PRO A 1078 -2.05 -49.42 13.74
C PRO A 1078 -2.06 -50.80 14.41
N THR A 1079 -3.13 -51.57 14.21
CA THR A 1079 -3.17 -53.01 14.47
C THR A 1079 -3.39 -53.77 13.17
N THR A 1080 -2.41 -54.59 12.81
CA THR A 1080 -2.46 -55.47 11.63
C THR A 1080 -3.43 -56.63 11.85
N LEU A 1081 -4.35 -56.85 10.91
CA LEU A 1081 -5.02 -58.13 10.72
C LEU A 1081 -5.18 -58.39 9.21
N SER A 1082 -4.93 -59.63 8.79
CA SER A 1082 -4.84 -60.03 7.38
C SER A 1082 -5.76 -61.22 7.08
N ASN A 1083 -6.20 -61.29 5.81
CA ASN A 1083 -6.88 -62.42 5.16
C ASN A 1083 -8.27 -62.82 5.69
N ILE A 1084 -9.30 -62.55 4.88
CA ILE A 1084 -10.28 -63.54 4.33
C ILE A 1084 -11.18 -62.81 3.29
N PRO A 1085 -11.69 -63.46 2.22
CA PRO A 1085 -11.88 -62.78 0.93
C PRO A 1085 -13.32 -62.30 0.61
N ASN A 1086 -13.41 -61.55 -0.51
CA ASN A 1086 -14.62 -61.05 -1.18
C ASN A 1086 -15.85 -61.97 -1.14
N HIS A 1087 -17.03 -61.39 -0.92
CA HIS A 1087 -18.21 -61.60 -1.77
C HIS A 1087 -19.33 -60.56 -1.52
N GLY A 1088 -19.80 -59.90 -2.58
CA GLY A 1088 -21.23 -59.59 -2.79
C GLY A 1088 -21.89 -58.36 -2.09
N SER A 1089 -22.43 -57.49 -2.94
CA SER A 1089 -23.69 -56.73 -2.75
C SER A 1089 -23.72 -55.45 -1.88
N LEU A 1090 -23.95 -54.32 -2.57
CA LEU A 1090 -24.52 -53.08 -2.03
C LEU A 1090 -25.87 -53.31 -1.33
N PHE A 1091 -26.17 -52.56 -0.26
CA PHE A 1091 -27.35 -51.68 -0.19
C PHE A 1091 -27.37 -50.77 1.07
N VAL A 1092 -27.95 -49.56 0.92
CA VAL A 1092 -28.44 -48.59 1.92
C VAL A 1092 -27.52 -48.17 3.08
N LEU A 1093 -27.11 -46.89 3.09
CA LEU A 1093 -27.09 -46.09 4.33
C LEU A 1093 -27.24 -44.56 4.08
N ASP A 1094 -28.29 -44.14 3.36
CA ASP A 1094 -28.72 -42.73 3.41
C ASP A 1094 -29.36 -42.44 4.77
N GLY A 1095 -28.80 -41.51 5.56
CA GLY A 1095 -29.37 -41.21 6.88
C GLY A 1095 -28.52 -40.42 7.89
N PHE A 1096 -27.58 -39.55 7.48
CA PHE A 1096 -26.84 -38.71 8.43
C PHE A 1096 -26.52 -37.28 7.99
N ILE A 1097 -27.14 -36.77 6.92
CA ILE A 1097 -26.89 -35.41 6.37
C ILE A 1097 -28.19 -34.58 6.29
N GLU A 1098 -28.89 -34.40 7.41
CA GLU A 1098 -29.99 -33.40 7.46
C GLU A 1098 -30.16 -32.63 8.79
N ILE A 1099 -29.47 -33.03 9.89
CA ILE A 1099 -29.61 -32.36 11.19
C ILE A 1099 -28.79 -31.05 11.30
N PHE A 1100 -27.72 -30.90 10.52
CA PHE A 1100 -26.82 -29.73 10.61
C PHE A 1100 -27.22 -28.50 9.77
N ARG A 1101 -28.36 -28.53 9.06
CA ARG A 1101 -28.80 -27.42 8.18
C ARG A 1101 -29.89 -26.50 8.73
N MET A 1102 -30.40 -26.74 9.95
CA MET A 1102 -31.51 -25.96 10.53
C MET A 1102 -31.14 -25.06 11.73
N CYS A 1103 -29.86 -24.92 12.08
CA CYS A 1103 -29.41 -24.10 13.22
C CYS A 1103 -28.61 -22.83 12.81
N SER A 1104 -28.68 -22.42 11.54
CA SER A 1104 -27.89 -21.30 10.99
C SER A 1104 -28.75 -20.07 10.63
N PHE A 1105 -29.97 -19.97 11.16
CA PHE A 1105 -30.93 -18.91 10.85
C PHE A 1105 -31.64 -18.37 12.10
N GLU A 1106 -30.85 -17.95 13.11
CA GLU A 1106 -31.18 -16.89 14.09
C GLU A 1106 -30.02 -16.73 15.10
N ARG A 1107 -29.08 -15.80 14.82
CA ARG A 1107 -28.19 -15.14 15.79
C ARG A 1107 -27.40 -14.01 15.17
#